data_AF-A0A5B1QR22-F1
#
_entry.id   AF-A0A5B1QR22-F1
#
_cell.length_a   1.000
_cell.length_b   1.000
_cell.length_c   1.000
_cell.angle_alpha   90.00
_cell.angle_beta   90.00
_cell.angle_gamma   90.00
#
_symmetry.space_group_name_H-M   'P 1'
#
loop_
_entity.id
_entity.type
_entity.pdbx_description
1 polymer ?
#
loop_
_entity_poly.entity_id
_entity_poly.type
_entity_poly.pdbx_seq_one_letter_code
_entity_poly.pdbx_strand_id
1 'polypeptide(L)'
;VHIVKTRATPYSDGVGILSTRARDGERCGPDVYILERLAVNLIVGLNACEREDEQVVHFDVELARDADHDNNFAFRHLAKSLREVTAKSNFISLESLASLVAQTTLEIVGKEGDIVTVRASKPKALVFAEAAEVEIVRTARDYQPNATIPAEEGPFLSPPYGLASTLTELAPPYNPLHHRVAIALGSNLGDRFANIEHALRLLEKPELFVEHGDKSIVPEVAIVDTSFLYETAPMYVTDQPSFINGACLIETNLRSRTVLDLLKRIEAHVGRVPSIRNGPRALDLDVLLYDNEVFDTRPDGERDTLDNLEDQLVIPHPRMAEREFVLRPLTDMIPEYVHPVLDKPIQNLLHDLLHTNPSGTPTPAMCKVTPFPRYPFTPEPDKPEEYTAVPPTATYWKFAPTTVPPNQTAPPSRTRLMATLNATPDSFSDGAAHNTLAAALAYTTASVAAGASIVDIGGYSTRPGAAFVSPEEETARVVPIIHAIRSLPSTSSGLGSANDVLISVDTFRADVARAAVLAGANCINDVHAFTGPTYPPTRASAAHLLQMRAAARELGVPVVLMHSRGDAGSNKDYSAYASGSVLEGVARELGEKVDVIVRGRGGVRRWLVIVDPGIGFSKTVEGNLEVLRSAARITGDTVPSVEGATQSPFAHLNPLRGYPQLIGTSRKSFLGTLLARPDEDGSYKGRETQPTERGWATAAAVTCAVQQGAAVIRIHNVAELGDVVRIADSIWR
;
A
#
# COMPACT_ATOMS: atom_id res chain seq x y z
N VAL A 1 14.06 26.10 -46.43
CA VAL A 1 13.42 27.43 -46.43
C VAL A 1 12.74 27.62 -45.08
N HIS A 2 13.18 28.60 -44.29
CA HIS A 2 12.56 28.95 -43.02
C HIS A 2 11.92 30.34 -43.18
N ILE A 3 10.60 30.42 -43.06
CA ILE A 3 9.85 31.68 -43.19
C ILE A 3 9.10 31.90 -41.88
N VAL A 4 9.45 32.97 -41.17
CA VAL A 4 8.74 33.41 -39.97
C VAL A 4 8.06 34.74 -40.25
N LYS A 5 6.77 34.81 -39.92
CA LYS A 5 6.01 36.05 -39.90
C LYS A 5 5.90 36.53 -38.46
N THR A 6 6.67 37.56 -38.12
CA THR A 6 6.63 38.17 -36.80
C THR A 6 5.29 38.86 -36.54
N ARG A 7 4.82 38.82 -35.30
CA ARG A 7 3.54 39.42 -34.83
C ARG A 7 2.31 39.01 -35.65
N ALA A 8 2.29 37.79 -36.19
CA ALA A 8 1.18 37.28 -36.98
C ALA A 8 -0.08 36.98 -36.14
N THR A 9 0.10 36.77 -34.83
CA THR A 9 -0.96 36.62 -33.84
C THR A 9 -0.76 37.62 -32.68
N PRO A 10 -1.81 37.99 -31.93
CA PRO A 10 -1.71 39.08 -30.94
C PRO A 10 -0.87 38.75 -29.69
N TYR A 11 -0.49 37.49 -29.48
CA TYR A 11 0.15 37.01 -28.23
C TYR A 11 1.35 36.10 -28.47
N SER A 12 1.81 35.96 -29.72
CA SER A 12 3.00 35.20 -30.08
C SER A 12 3.99 36.11 -30.80
N ASP A 13 5.28 35.84 -30.64
CA ASP A 13 6.33 36.63 -31.28
C ASP A 13 6.39 36.37 -32.79
N GLY A 14 6.12 35.13 -33.18
CA GLY A 14 6.15 34.70 -34.57
C GLY A 14 5.24 33.51 -34.82
N VAL A 15 4.91 33.32 -36.09
CA VAL A 15 4.50 32.02 -36.61
C VAL A 15 5.32 31.73 -37.85
N GLY A 16 5.77 30.50 -38.01
CA GLY A 16 6.71 30.13 -39.06
C GLY A 16 6.41 28.79 -39.70
N ILE A 17 6.99 28.59 -40.87
CA ILE A 17 7.06 27.29 -41.52
C ILE A 17 8.52 27.05 -41.88
N LEU A 18 9.08 25.95 -41.37
CA LEU A 18 10.36 25.40 -41.78
C LEU A 18 10.10 24.26 -42.76
N SER A 19 10.73 24.34 -43.92
CA SER A 19 10.42 23.48 -45.04
C SER A 19 11.69 23.10 -45.80
N THR A 20 11.99 21.80 -45.90
CA THR A 20 13.21 21.30 -46.56
C THR A 20 12.88 20.77 -47.95
N ARG A 21 13.62 21.24 -48.98
CA ARG A 21 13.41 20.89 -50.38
C ARG A 21 14.73 20.51 -51.06
N ALA A 22 14.68 19.54 -51.96
CA ALA A 22 15.76 19.19 -52.87
C ALA A 22 15.91 20.28 -53.95
N ARG A 23 17.01 20.19 -54.71
CA ARG A 23 17.34 21.18 -55.75
C ARG A 23 16.33 21.20 -56.91
N ASP A 24 15.64 20.09 -57.14
CA ASP A 24 14.53 19.92 -58.10
C ASP A 24 13.18 20.42 -57.56
N GLY A 25 13.12 20.85 -56.29
CA GLY A 25 11.91 21.32 -55.63
C GLY A 25 11.13 20.24 -54.89
N GLU A 26 11.56 18.97 -54.92
CA GLU A 26 10.92 17.89 -54.16
C GLU A 26 11.10 18.07 -52.64
N ARG A 27 10.15 17.57 -51.84
CA ARG A 27 10.23 17.62 -50.37
C ARG A 27 11.26 16.59 -49.88
N CYS A 28 12.23 17.02 -49.07
CA CYS A 28 13.24 16.12 -48.49
C CYS A 28 12.97 15.73 -47.04
N GLY A 29 11.87 16.18 -46.46
CA GLY A 29 11.52 15.96 -45.06
C GLY A 29 10.23 16.68 -44.68
N PRO A 30 9.78 16.51 -43.43
CA PRO A 30 8.52 17.11 -42.96
C PRO A 30 8.57 18.63 -42.98
N ASP A 31 7.42 19.25 -43.24
CA ASP A 31 7.24 20.68 -43.00
C ASP A 31 6.92 20.88 -41.51
N VAL A 32 7.65 21.79 -40.86
CA VAL A 32 7.48 22.10 -39.43
C VAL A 32 6.78 23.44 -39.30
N TYR A 33 5.61 23.43 -38.67
CA TYR A 33 4.83 24.62 -38.34
C TYR A 33 5.21 25.10 -36.95
N ILE A 34 5.60 26.36 -36.83
CA ILE A 34 6.19 26.92 -35.61
C ILE A 34 5.28 28.03 -35.08
N LEU A 35 4.92 27.97 -33.81
CA LEU A 35 4.32 29.06 -33.05
C LEU A 35 5.34 29.49 -31.99
N GLU A 36 5.92 30.67 -32.16
CA GLU A 36 7.03 31.14 -31.32
C GLU A 36 6.53 32.01 -30.17
N ARG A 37 6.96 31.68 -28.96
CA ARG A 37 6.75 32.40 -27.70
C ARG A 37 5.32 32.90 -27.51
N LEU A 38 4.35 31.99 -27.54
CA LEU A 38 2.98 32.29 -27.13
C LEU A 38 2.98 32.65 -25.63
N ALA A 39 2.74 33.91 -25.31
CA ALA A 39 2.67 34.39 -23.94
C ALA A 39 1.27 34.18 -23.34
N VAL A 40 1.22 33.51 -22.19
CA VAL A 40 0.00 33.28 -21.41
C VAL A 40 0.25 33.70 -19.97
N ASN A 41 -0.66 34.51 -19.42
CA ASN A 41 -0.69 34.80 -18.00
C ASN A 41 -1.52 33.74 -17.31
N LEU A 42 -0.94 33.04 -16.34
CA LEU A 42 -1.64 32.07 -15.51
C LEU A 42 -0.97 31.92 -14.14
N ILE A 43 -1.69 31.34 -13.19
CA ILE A 43 -1.16 31.00 -11.87
C ILE A 43 -0.44 29.65 -12.00
N VAL A 44 0.89 29.64 -11.83
CA VAL A 44 1.72 28.43 -11.92
C VAL A 44 2.96 28.57 -11.05
N GLY A 45 3.35 27.49 -10.36
CA GLY A 45 4.55 27.48 -9.53
C GLY A 45 4.48 26.44 -8.44
N LEU A 46 5.63 25.82 -8.13
CA LEU A 46 5.73 24.82 -7.07
C LEU A 46 5.68 25.48 -5.68
N ASN A 47 6.23 26.68 -5.55
CA ASN A 47 6.25 27.46 -4.31
C ASN A 47 4.96 28.28 -4.14
N ALA A 48 4.49 28.44 -2.90
CA ALA A 48 3.25 29.18 -2.60
C ALA A 48 3.29 30.66 -3.02
N CYS A 49 4.43 31.33 -2.85
CA CYS A 49 4.62 32.72 -3.28
C CYS A 49 4.52 32.90 -4.79
N GLU A 50 4.76 31.85 -5.58
CA GLU A 50 4.57 31.86 -7.03
C GLU A 50 3.09 31.64 -7.41
N ARG A 51 2.15 31.57 -6.47
CA ARG A 51 0.73 31.38 -6.77
C ARG A 51 -0.16 32.53 -6.28
N GLU A 52 0.45 33.60 -5.79
CA GLU A 52 -0.24 34.82 -5.36
C GLU A 52 -0.64 35.70 -6.55
N ASP A 53 0.22 35.74 -7.59
CA ASP A 53 0.03 36.56 -8.78
C ASP A 53 0.11 35.73 -10.07
N GLU A 54 -0.63 36.15 -11.10
CA GLU A 54 -0.46 35.62 -12.46
C GLU A 54 0.96 35.87 -12.97
N GLN A 55 1.58 34.83 -13.50
CA GLN A 55 2.90 34.92 -14.13
C GLN A 55 2.80 34.62 -15.62
N VAL A 56 3.71 35.22 -16.37
CA VAL A 56 3.84 34.96 -17.81
C VAL A 56 4.57 33.64 -18.00
N VAL A 57 3.94 32.70 -18.71
CA VAL A 57 4.57 31.51 -19.27
C VAL A 57 4.63 31.67 -20.78
N HIS A 58 5.76 31.31 -21.38
CA HIS A 58 5.91 31.25 -22.82
C HIS A 58 5.81 29.80 -23.29
N PHE A 59 5.06 29.59 -24.37
CA PHE A 59 5.00 28.31 -25.06
C PHE A 59 5.54 28.45 -26.48
N ASP A 60 6.55 27.64 -26.80
CA ASP A 60 6.98 27.39 -28.17
C ASP A 60 6.39 26.05 -28.61
N VAL A 61 5.70 26.06 -29.76
CA VAL A 61 5.04 24.88 -30.31
C VAL A 61 5.54 24.64 -31.73
N GLU A 62 6.14 23.47 -31.94
CA GLU A 62 6.56 22.99 -33.25
C GLU A 62 5.75 21.76 -33.62
N LEU A 63 5.12 21.75 -34.79
CA LEU A 63 4.40 20.60 -35.31
C LEU A 63 5.02 20.16 -36.62
N ALA A 64 5.65 18.99 -36.62
CA ALA A 64 6.23 18.36 -37.80
C ALA A 64 5.16 17.50 -38.51
N ARG A 65 4.92 17.80 -39.80
CA ARG A 65 3.93 17.13 -40.64
C ARG A 65 4.57 16.56 -41.90
N ASP A 66 4.21 15.32 -42.22
CA ASP A 66 4.67 14.64 -43.43
C ASP A 66 3.98 15.16 -44.71
N ALA A 67 4.64 14.96 -45.84
CA ALA A 67 4.40 15.60 -47.13
C ALA A 67 3.00 15.38 -47.74
N ASP A 68 2.27 14.34 -47.34
CA ASP A 68 1.01 13.92 -47.96
C ASP A 68 -0.25 14.62 -47.41
N HIS A 69 -0.10 15.47 -46.40
CA HIS A 69 -1.23 16.09 -45.71
C HIS A 69 -1.47 17.55 -46.13
N ASP A 70 -2.75 17.95 -46.25
CA ASP A 70 -3.18 19.33 -46.58
C ASP A 70 -2.43 20.40 -45.72
N ASN A 71 -1.95 21.44 -46.40
CA ASN A 71 -1.01 22.45 -45.88
C ASN A 71 -1.71 23.59 -45.11
N ASN A 72 -3.02 23.54 -44.91
CA ASN A 72 -3.75 24.60 -44.20
C ASN A 72 -3.55 24.46 -42.67
N PHE A 73 -2.73 25.35 -42.08
CA PHE A 73 -2.46 25.38 -40.65
C PHE A 73 -3.03 26.65 -40.02
N ALA A 74 -4.03 26.48 -39.14
CA ALA A 74 -4.80 27.58 -38.58
C ALA A 74 -4.11 28.23 -37.36
N PHE A 75 -2.94 28.85 -37.56
CA PHE A 75 -2.13 29.46 -36.48
C PHE A 75 -2.92 30.38 -35.53
N ARG A 76 -3.83 31.21 -36.08
CA ARG A 76 -4.65 32.13 -35.27
C ARG A 76 -5.65 31.39 -34.37
N HIS A 77 -6.25 30.32 -34.88
CA HIS A 77 -7.20 29.52 -34.12
C HIS A 77 -6.49 28.72 -33.02
N LEU A 78 -5.33 28.14 -33.37
CA LEU A 78 -4.47 27.43 -32.43
C LEU A 78 -4.02 28.34 -31.27
N ALA A 79 -3.38 29.48 -31.58
CA ALA A 79 -2.87 30.39 -30.57
C ALA A 79 -3.97 30.91 -29.61
N LYS A 80 -5.17 31.20 -30.15
CA LYS A 80 -6.32 31.62 -29.34
C LYS A 80 -6.77 30.49 -28.40
N SER A 81 -6.93 29.29 -28.92
CA SER A 81 -7.45 28.15 -28.15
C SER A 81 -6.47 27.69 -27.08
N LEU A 82 -5.16 27.61 -27.40
CA LEU A 82 -4.12 27.27 -26.44
C LEU A 82 -4.13 28.22 -25.25
N ARG A 83 -4.27 29.53 -25.48
CA ARG A 83 -4.37 30.52 -24.42
C ARG A 83 -5.63 30.35 -23.57
N GLU A 84 -6.78 30.10 -24.18
CA GLU A 84 -8.04 29.91 -23.45
C GLU A 84 -8.02 28.66 -22.56
N VAL A 85 -7.43 27.56 -23.03
CA VAL A 85 -7.36 26.29 -22.29
C VAL A 85 -6.30 26.37 -21.18
N THR A 86 -5.11 26.88 -21.47
CA THR A 86 -4.02 26.99 -20.48
C THR A 86 -4.35 28.01 -19.37
N ALA A 87 -4.95 29.15 -19.70
CA ALA A 87 -5.34 30.16 -18.69
C ALA A 87 -6.45 29.68 -17.73
N LYS A 88 -7.24 28.67 -18.12
CA LYS A 88 -8.28 28.06 -17.27
C LYS A 88 -7.81 26.80 -16.55
N SER A 89 -6.57 26.37 -16.78
CA SER A 89 -6.05 25.14 -16.19
C SER A 89 -5.59 25.36 -14.74
N ASN A 90 -5.70 24.31 -13.91
CA ASN A 90 -5.27 24.33 -12.50
C ASN A 90 -3.94 23.59 -12.31
N PHE A 91 -3.14 23.43 -13.37
CA PHE A 91 -1.89 22.68 -13.31
C PHE A 91 -0.80 23.48 -12.57
N ILE A 92 -0.11 22.80 -11.67
CA ILE A 92 0.91 23.40 -10.80
C ILE A 92 2.31 23.36 -11.46
N SER A 93 2.55 22.40 -12.36
CA SER A 93 3.86 22.19 -13.00
C SER A 93 3.89 22.55 -14.49
N LEU A 94 5.08 22.90 -14.99
CA LEU A 94 5.31 23.21 -16.40
C LEU A 94 5.15 21.99 -17.31
N GLU A 95 5.48 20.80 -16.82
CA GLU A 95 5.32 19.52 -17.54
C GLU A 95 3.86 19.26 -17.89
N SER A 96 2.94 19.42 -16.92
CA SER A 96 1.51 19.20 -17.14
C SER A 96 0.92 20.24 -18.09
N LEU A 97 1.37 21.49 -18.01
CA LEU A 97 0.98 22.55 -18.94
C LEU A 97 1.50 22.30 -20.35
N ALA A 98 2.76 21.89 -20.50
CA ALA A 98 3.33 21.52 -21.78
C ALA A 98 2.57 20.34 -22.40
N SER A 99 2.18 19.34 -21.59
CA SER A 99 1.38 18.20 -22.05
C SER A 99 -0.02 18.62 -22.50
N LEU A 100 -0.69 19.50 -21.76
CA LEU A 100 -1.99 20.06 -22.15
C LEU A 100 -1.90 20.82 -23.49
N VAL A 101 -0.84 21.62 -23.68
CA VAL A 101 -0.60 22.36 -24.92
C VAL A 101 -0.33 21.41 -26.09
N ALA A 102 0.46 20.35 -25.88
CA ALA A 102 0.74 19.34 -26.89
C ALA A 102 -0.54 18.60 -27.31
N GLN A 103 -1.35 18.14 -26.34
CA GLN A 103 -2.63 17.49 -26.60
C GLN A 103 -3.57 18.41 -27.39
N THR A 104 -3.78 19.63 -26.89
CA THR A 104 -4.67 20.61 -27.52
C THR A 104 -4.20 20.97 -28.95
N THR A 105 -2.88 21.04 -29.18
CA THR A 105 -2.34 21.26 -30.51
C THR A 105 -2.67 20.12 -31.46
N LEU A 106 -2.46 18.87 -31.02
CA LEU A 106 -2.78 17.69 -31.82
C LEU A 106 -4.29 17.56 -32.09
N GLU A 107 -5.15 17.95 -31.14
CA GLU A 107 -6.61 17.93 -31.30
C GLU A 107 -7.12 19.00 -32.28
N ILE A 108 -6.54 20.21 -32.25
CA ILE A 108 -7.05 21.33 -33.06
C ILE A 108 -6.50 21.29 -34.49
N VAL A 109 -5.20 21.05 -34.63
CA VAL A 109 -4.51 21.16 -35.91
C VAL A 109 -3.77 19.89 -36.32
N GLY A 110 -3.61 18.92 -35.42
CA GLY A 110 -2.86 17.69 -35.69
C GLY A 110 -3.59 16.72 -36.61
N LYS A 111 -2.80 15.88 -37.26
CA LYS A 111 -3.23 14.76 -38.11
C LYS A 111 -2.54 13.48 -37.65
N GLU A 112 -3.01 12.34 -38.16
CA GLU A 112 -2.41 11.06 -37.82
C GLU A 112 -0.93 11.01 -38.24
N GLY A 113 -0.05 10.72 -37.27
CA GLY A 113 1.40 10.70 -37.47
C GLY A 113 2.12 12.03 -37.27
N ASP A 114 1.41 13.15 -37.04
CA ASP A 114 2.06 14.42 -36.70
C ASP A 114 2.77 14.32 -35.33
N ILE A 115 3.97 14.92 -35.26
CA ILE A 115 4.77 15.02 -34.03
C ILE A 115 4.74 16.47 -33.56
N VAL A 116 4.34 16.69 -32.32
CA VAL A 116 4.36 18.01 -31.69
C VAL A 116 5.47 18.07 -30.64
N THR A 117 6.30 19.10 -30.73
CA THR A 117 7.26 19.49 -29.69
C THR A 117 6.73 20.74 -29.01
N VAL A 118 6.64 20.72 -27.69
CA VAL A 118 6.21 21.86 -26.89
C VAL A 118 7.27 22.18 -25.88
N ARG A 119 7.75 23.42 -25.91
CA ARG A 119 8.59 23.98 -24.85
C ARG A 119 7.77 24.97 -24.04
N ALA A 120 7.71 24.75 -22.74
CA ALA A 120 7.09 25.65 -21.77
C ALA A 120 8.19 26.31 -20.94
N SER A 121 8.26 27.63 -20.99
CA SER A 121 9.30 28.43 -20.35
C SER A 121 8.68 29.40 -19.37
N LYS A 122 9.16 29.39 -18.12
CA LYS A 122 8.79 30.34 -17.07
C LYS A 122 9.96 31.30 -16.84
N PRO A 123 9.93 32.52 -17.41
CA PRO A 123 11.00 33.49 -17.26
C PRO A 123 11.16 33.90 -15.81
N LYS A 124 12.42 34.12 -15.38
CA LYS A 124 12.75 34.62 -14.03
C LYS A 124 12.25 33.74 -12.87
N ALA A 125 11.89 32.48 -13.13
CA ALA A 125 11.56 31.51 -12.09
C ALA A 125 12.74 31.26 -11.13
N LEU A 126 13.97 31.43 -11.61
CA LEU A 126 15.20 31.32 -10.82
C LEU A 126 15.99 32.62 -10.92
N VAL A 127 16.47 33.13 -9.78
CA VAL A 127 17.08 34.46 -9.61
C VAL A 127 18.24 34.74 -10.58
N PHE A 128 18.92 33.70 -11.08
CA PHE A 128 20.09 33.82 -11.95
C PHE A 128 19.93 33.11 -13.32
N ALA A 129 18.76 32.54 -13.61
CA ALA A 129 18.50 31.88 -14.89
C ALA A 129 17.56 32.75 -15.75
N GLU A 130 17.73 32.68 -17.07
CA GLU A 130 16.85 33.36 -18.03
C GLU A 130 15.40 32.86 -17.90
N ALA A 131 15.23 31.54 -17.87
CA ALA A 131 13.97 30.85 -17.60
C ALA A 131 14.21 29.45 -17.02
N ALA A 132 13.20 28.91 -16.34
CA ALA A 132 13.07 27.47 -16.15
C ALA A 132 12.24 26.91 -17.30
N GLU A 133 12.75 25.92 -18.01
CA GLU A 133 12.12 25.39 -19.24
C GLU A 133 11.93 23.87 -19.16
N VAL A 134 10.82 23.41 -19.72
CA VAL A 134 10.54 22.00 -19.97
C VAL A 134 10.18 21.86 -21.45
N GLU A 135 10.80 20.89 -22.12
CA GLU A 135 10.45 20.50 -23.48
C GLU A 135 9.92 19.07 -23.49
N ILE A 136 8.80 18.86 -24.18
CA ILE A 136 8.25 17.53 -24.41
C ILE A 136 8.00 17.31 -25.90
N VAL A 137 8.07 16.06 -26.33
CA VAL A 137 7.70 15.61 -27.68
C VAL A 137 6.58 14.59 -27.57
N ARG A 138 5.52 14.76 -28.37
CA ARG A 138 4.31 13.94 -28.31
C ARG A 138 3.72 13.71 -29.70
N THR A 139 2.90 12.68 -29.81
CA THR A 139 2.09 12.31 -30.97
C THR A 139 0.65 12.08 -30.53
N ALA A 140 -0.29 12.01 -31.47
CA ALA A 140 -1.69 11.71 -31.14
C ALA A 140 -1.86 10.37 -30.38
N ARG A 141 -0.93 9.41 -30.54
CA ARG A 141 -0.97 8.11 -29.86
C ARG A 141 -0.69 8.23 -28.36
N ASP A 142 0.09 9.20 -27.94
CA ASP A 142 0.43 9.42 -26.52
C ASP A 142 -0.79 9.86 -25.69
N TYR A 143 -1.88 10.27 -26.35
CA TYR A 143 -3.13 10.72 -25.74
C TYR A 143 -4.32 9.80 -26.03
N GLN A 144 -4.12 8.71 -26.77
CA GLN A 144 -5.17 7.72 -27.02
C GLN A 144 -5.24 6.73 -25.86
N PRO A 145 -6.40 6.55 -25.21
CA PRO A 145 -6.55 5.67 -24.06
C PRO A 145 -6.39 4.17 -24.37
N ASN A 146 -6.06 3.77 -25.62
CA ASN A 146 -5.97 2.38 -26.08
C ASN A 146 -4.94 2.14 -27.23
N ALA A 147 -3.95 3.00 -27.43
CA ALA A 147 -2.97 2.79 -28.50
C ALA A 147 -1.91 1.74 -28.11
N THR A 148 -2.02 0.54 -28.68
CA THR A 148 -1.00 -0.52 -28.67
C THR A 148 0.32 0.02 -29.23
N ILE A 149 1.34 0.18 -28.38
CA ILE A 149 2.69 0.60 -28.78
C ILE A 149 3.41 -0.62 -29.40
N PRO A 150 3.91 -0.55 -30.66
CA PRO A 150 4.79 -1.56 -31.20
C PRO A 150 6.12 -1.52 -30.45
N ALA A 151 6.56 -2.65 -29.94
CA ALA A 151 7.87 -2.81 -29.33
C ALA A 151 8.94 -2.64 -30.42
N GLU A 152 9.81 -1.63 -30.28
CA GLU A 152 11.27 -1.74 -30.48
C GLU A 152 12.00 -0.39 -30.24
N GLU A 153 13.12 -0.51 -29.53
CA GLU A 153 14.28 0.41 -29.43
C GLU A 153 14.19 1.72 -28.61
N GLY A 154 14.61 1.64 -27.34
CA GLY A 154 15.07 2.76 -26.50
C GLY A 154 15.46 2.30 -25.08
N PRO A 155 16.57 2.77 -24.47
CA PRO A 155 17.20 2.15 -23.29
C PRO A 155 16.54 2.47 -21.93
N PHE A 156 15.32 3.00 -21.92
CA PHE A 156 14.54 3.21 -20.69
C PHE A 156 13.31 2.31 -20.72
N LEU A 157 13.48 1.10 -20.17
CA LEU A 157 12.39 0.19 -19.86
C LEU A 157 11.39 0.89 -18.92
N SER A 158 10.31 1.45 -19.48
CA SER A 158 9.05 1.56 -18.74
C SER A 158 8.39 0.18 -18.82
N PRO A 159 8.02 -0.45 -17.68
CA PRO A 159 7.48 -1.81 -17.72
C PRO A 159 6.12 -1.85 -18.45
N PRO A 160 5.83 -2.91 -19.22
CA PRO A 160 4.57 -3.06 -19.92
C PRO A 160 3.47 -3.37 -18.89
N TYR A 161 2.29 -2.74 -19.03
CA TYR A 161 1.02 -3.14 -18.40
C TYR A 161 1.14 -3.78 -16.99
N GLY A 162 1.39 -2.96 -15.96
CA GLY A 162 1.43 -3.43 -14.58
C GLY A 162 0.06 -3.82 -14.01
N LEU A 163 0.06 -4.59 -12.91
CA LEU A 163 -1.15 -4.84 -12.11
C LEU A 163 -1.90 -3.54 -11.77
N ALA A 164 -1.16 -2.47 -11.47
CA ALA A 164 -1.72 -1.15 -11.18
C ALA A 164 -2.48 -0.54 -12.36
N SER A 165 -1.95 -0.62 -13.59
CA SER A 165 -2.65 -0.07 -14.77
C SER A 165 -3.92 -0.87 -15.07
N THR A 166 -3.83 -2.19 -15.00
CA THR A 166 -4.99 -3.08 -15.21
C THR A 166 -6.08 -2.85 -14.15
N LEU A 167 -5.70 -2.65 -12.89
CA LEU A 167 -6.65 -2.34 -11.82
C LEU A 167 -7.26 -0.95 -11.98
N THR A 168 -6.49 0.01 -12.50
CA THR A 168 -6.98 1.37 -12.80
C THR A 168 -8.03 1.33 -13.91
N GLU A 169 -7.84 0.52 -14.95
CA GLU A 169 -8.85 0.30 -16.01
C GLU A 169 -10.14 -0.34 -15.50
N LEU A 170 -10.04 -1.17 -14.45
CA LEU A 170 -11.19 -1.84 -13.83
C LEU A 170 -11.85 -1.00 -12.73
N ALA A 171 -11.17 0.05 -12.26
CA ALA A 171 -11.70 0.93 -11.23
C ALA A 171 -12.79 1.85 -11.81
N PRO A 172 -13.79 2.27 -11.00
CA PRO A 172 -14.71 3.32 -11.41
C PRO A 172 -13.94 4.58 -11.85
N PRO A 173 -14.39 5.31 -12.87
CA PRO A 173 -13.73 6.53 -13.30
C PRO A 173 -13.63 7.53 -12.16
N TYR A 174 -12.48 8.20 -12.06
CA TYR A 174 -12.26 9.30 -11.12
C TYR A 174 -13.36 10.36 -11.28
N ASN A 175 -14.08 10.64 -10.19
CA ASN A 175 -15.10 11.68 -10.19
C ASN A 175 -14.49 12.97 -9.64
N PRO A 176 -14.31 14.03 -10.46
CA PRO A 176 -13.72 15.29 -10.02
C PRO A 176 -14.58 16.05 -9.01
N LEU A 177 -15.81 15.60 -8.75
CA LEU A 177 -16.70 16.13 -7.72
C LEU A 177 -16.46 15.50 -6.33
N HIS A 178 -15.54 14.53 -6.21
CA HIS A 178 -15.22 13.92 -4.92
C HIS A 178 -14.07 14.64 -4.23
N HIS A 179 -14.27 14.90 -2.94
CA HIS A 179 -13.31 15.47 -2.01
C HIS A 179 -12.50 14.36 -1.34
N ARG A 180 -11.25 14.66 -0.99
CA ARG A 180 -10.38 13.80 -0.20
C ARG A 180 -10.31 14.30 1.24
N VAL A 181 -10.62 13.41 2.18
CA VAL A 181 -10.70 13.77 3.60
C VAL A 181 -9.87 12.80 4.42
N ALA A 182 -8.95 13.31 5.23
CA ALA A 182 -8.20 12.51 6.20
C ALA A 182 -8.90 12.57 7.56
N ILE A 183 -9.17 11.41 8.14
CA ILE A 183 -9.90 11.28 9.41
C ILE A 183 -9.03 10.52 10.40
N ALA A 184 -8.87 11.06 11.62
CA ALA A 184 -8.25 10.37 12.74
C ALA A 184 -9.23 9.34 13.33
N LEU A 185 -8.70 8.21 13.79
CA LEU A 185 -9.44 7.14 14.42
C LEU A 185 -8.89 6.94 15.83
N GLY A 186 -9.75 6.96 16.85
CA GLY A 186 -9.38 6.73 18.24
C GLY A 186 -10.37 5.83 18.98
N SER A 187 -9.88 4.90 19.80
CA SER A 187 -10.73 4.11 20.70
C SER A 187 -9.97 3.64 21.95
N ASN A 188 -10.56 3.80 23.14
CA ASN A 188 -9.96 3.32 24.40
C ASN A 188 -10.91 2.53 25.32
N LEU A 189 -12.19 2.39 24.98
CA LEU A 189 -13.19 1.67 25.78
C LEU A 189 -13.77 0.47 25.02
N GLY A 190 -14.01 -0.64 25.72
CA GLY A 190 -14.62 -1.84 25.14
C GLY A 190 -13.70 -2.56 24.15
N ASP A 191 -14.30 -3.15 23.10
CA ASP A 191 -13.54 -3.77 22.01
C ASP A 191 -13.06 -2.70 21.02
N ARG A 192 -11.90 -2.11 21.34
CA ARG A 192 -11.33 -0.96 20.63
C ARG A 192 -11.16 -1.18 19.13
N PHE A 193 -10.82 -2.41 18.72
CA PHE A 193 -10.62 -2.75 17.31
C PHE A 193 -11.94 -2.97 16.58
N ALA A 194 -12.89 -3.66 17.22
CA ALA A 194 -14.22 -3.85 16.64
C ALA A 194 -14.97 -2.52 16.51
N ASN A 195 -14.80 -1.61 17.47
CA ASN A 195 -15.37 -0.25 17.40
C ASN A 195 -14.84 0.52 16.19
N ILE A 196 -13.52 0.49 15.95
CA ILE A 196 -12.89 1.14 14.80
C ILE A 196 -13.37 0.50 13.49
N GLU A 197 -13.35 -0.83 13.36
CA GLU A 197 -13.81 -1.48 12.13
C GLU A 197 -15.30 -1.24 11.88
N HIS A 198 -16.13 -1.20 12.93
CA HIS A 198 -17.56 -0.91 12.80
C HIS A 198 -17.79 0.52 12.32
N ALA A 199 -17.07 1.49 12.88
CA ALA A 199 -17.10 2.88 12.43
C ALA A 199 -16.80 3.02 10.94
N LEU A 200 -15.78 2.32 10.45
CA LEU A 200 -15.37 2.37 9.06
C LEU A 200 -16.37 1.68 8.12
N ARG A 201 -17.04 0.60 8.56
CA ARG A 201 -18.14 -0.02 7.80
C ARG A 201 -19.35 0.90 7.70
N LEU A 202 -19.67 1.62 8.78
CA LEU A 202 -20.72 2.64 8.81
C LEU A 202 -20.37 3.86 7.96
N LEU A 203 -19.08 4.26 7.92
CA LEU A 203 -18.62 5.34 7.05
C LEU A 203 -18.91 5.07 5.58
N GLU A 204 -18.69 3.84 5.11
CA GLU A 204 -19.00 3.40 3.73
C GLU A 204 -20.51 3.19 3.48
N LYS A 205 -21.35 3.55 4.46
CA LYS A 205 -22.82 3.50 4.42
C LYS A 205 -23.45 4.85 4.83
N PRO A 206 -23.05 5.97 4.19
CA PRO A 206 -23.56 7.29 4.56
C PRO A 206 -25.08 7.41 4.44
N GLU A 207 -25.72 6.59 3.61
CA GLU A 207 -27.17 6.54 3.41
C GLU A 207 -27.97 6.18 4.67
N LEU A 208 -27.33 5.57 5.68
CA LEU A 208 -27.96 5.23 6.96
C LEU A 208 -28.11 6.45 7.88
N PHE A 209 -27.30 7.48 7.68
CA PHE A 209 -27.19 8.62 8.59
C PHE A 209 -27.45 9.96 7.95
N VAL A 210 -27.31 10.10 6.62
CA VAL A 210 -27.53 11.35 5.91
C VAL A 210 -28.92 11.30 5.25
N GLU A 211 -29.77 12.29 5.53
CA GLU A 211 -31.08 12.42 4.89
C GLU A 211 -30.93 13.09 3.52
N HIS A 212 -31.48 12.47 2.46
CA HIS A 212 -31.46 13.02 1.10
C HIS A 212 -32.78 13.73 0.83
N GLY A 213 -32.81 15.06 1.05
CA GLY A 213 -33.99 15.88 0.81
C GLY A 213 -34.38 16.00 -0.67
N ASP A 214 -33.41 15.83 -1.60
CA ASP A 214 -33.61 15.96 -3.04
C ASP A 214 -33.10 14.71 -3.77
N LYS A 215 -33.89 14.17 -4.71
CA LYS A 215 -33.72 12.83 -5.30
C LYS A 215 -32.58 12.72 -6.33
N SER A 216 -31.63 13.66 -6.38
CA SER A 216 -30.62 13.71 -7.46
C SER A 216 -29.17 13.43 -7.05
N ILE A 217 -28.80 13.48 -5.76
CA ILE A 217 -27.43 13.21 -5.30
C ILE A 217 -27.47 12.17 -4.17
N VAL A 218 -26.85 11.00 -4.43
CA VAL A 218 -26.69 9.92 -3.44
C VAL A 218 -25.35 10.14 -2.73
N PRO A 219 -25.32 10.32 -1.40
CA PRO A 219 -24.11 10.34 -0.60
C PRO A 219 -23.26 9.13 -0.81
N GLU A 220 -21.99 9.42 -0.98
CA GLU A 220 -20.99 8.44 -1.29
C GLU A 220 -19.78 8.71 -0.43
N VAL A 221 -19.31 7.67 0.24
CA VAL A 221 -18.08 7.68 1.02
C VAL A 221 -17.38 6.36 0.71
N ALA A 222 -16.13 6.43 0.28
CA ALA A 222 -15.31 5.26 0.06
C ALA A 222 -13.97 5.43 0.78
N ILE A 223 -13.55 4.42 1.53
CA ILE A 223 -12.23 4.42 2.14
C ILE A 223 -11.21 3.98 1.09
N VAL A 224 -10.21 4.83 0.85
CA VAL A 224 -9.20 4.64 -0.20
C VAL A 224 -7.81 4.35 0.34
N ASP A 225 -7.55 4.64 1.62
CA ASP A 225 -6.33 4.23 2.30
C ASP A 225 -6.55 4.19 3.82
N THR A 226 -5.70 3.43 4.50
CA THR A 226 -5.65 3.38 5.96
C THR A 226 -4.21 3.37 6.44
N SER A 227 -3.94 3.96 7.60
CA SER A 227 -2.65 3.86 8.28
C SER A 227 -2.48 2.49 8.94
N PHE A 228 -1.35 2.24 9.60
CA PHE A 228 -1.34 1.21 10.65
C PHE A 228 -2.21 1.65 11.84
N LEU A 229 -2.63 0.69 12.66
CA LEU A 229 -3.13 0.98 14.00
C LEU A 229 -1.98 0.99 14.99
N TYR A 230 -2.06 1.88 15.96
CA TYR A 230 -1.04 2.10 16.97
C TYR A 230 -1.64 2.05 18.36
N GLU A 231 -1.01 1.31 19.27
CA GLU A 231 -1.32 1.41 20.68
C GLU A 231 -0.46 2.49 21.33
N THR A 232 -1.10 3.38 22.10
CA THR A 232 -0.44 4.54 22.72
C THR A 232 -0.88 4.72 24.18
N ALA A 233 0.02 5.25 25.00
CA ALA A 233 -0.33 5.70 26.33
C ALA A 233 -1.27 6.92 26.26
N PRO A 234 -2.19 7.09 27.23
CA PRO A 234 -3.03 8.28 27.29
C PRO A 234 -2.21 9.57 27.42
N MET A 235 -2.52 10.61 26.63
CA MET A 235 -1.78 11.87 26.60
C MET A 235 -2.16 12.85 27.73
N TYR A 236 -3.44 12.92 28.11
CA TYR A 236 -3.94 13.97 29.03
C TYR A 236 -4.31 13.44 30.41
N VAL A 237 -5.10 12.36 30.47
CA VAL A 237 -5.49 11.68 31.72
C VAL A 237 -4.78 10.34 31.74
N THR A 238 -3.83 10.12 32.63
CA THR A 238 -2.97 8.92 32.63
C THR A 238 -3.58 7.71 33.32
N ASP A 239 -4.62 7.89 34.14
CA ASP A 239 -5.38 6.81 34.79
C ASP A 239 -6.54 6.31 33.90
N GLN A 240 -6.21 5.82 32.70
CA GLN A 240 -7.18 5.21 31.79
C GLN A 240 -6.53 4.17 30.86
N PRO A 241 -7.31 3.29 30.21
CA PRO A 241 -6.76 2.30 29.28
C PRO A 241 -6.01 2.94 28.11
N SER A 242 -5.02 2.23 27.56
CA SER A 242 -4.29 2.65 26.35
C SER A 242 -5.23 2.85 25.16
N PHE A 243 -4.93 3.84 24.34
CA PHE A 243 -5.68 4.13 23.11
C PHE A 243 -5.17 3.28 21.96
N ILE A 244 -6.10 2.85 21.11
CA ILE A 244 -5.80 2.44 19.73
C ILE A 244 -6.07 3.65 18.84
N ASN A 245 -5.04 4.11 18.14
CA ASN A 245 -5.07 5.25 17.23
C ASN A 245 -4.74 4.82 15.80
N GLY A 246 -5.33 5.49 14.82
CA GLY A 246 -5.02 5.34 13.41
C GLY A 246 -5.58 6.50 12.60
N ALA A 247 -5.55 6.38 11.29
CA ALA A 247 -6.20 7.31 10.37
C ALA A 247 -6.69 6.57 9.12
N CYS A 248 -7.70 7.12 8.47
CA CYS A 248 -8.14 6.70 7.15
C CYS A 248 -8.24 7.89 6.20
N LEU A 249 -8.00 7.63 4.92
CA LEU A 249 -8.27 8.56 3.83
C LEU A 249 -9.56 8.11 3.13
N ILE A 250 -10.51 9.04 2.98
CA ILE A 250 -11.77 8.80 2.26
C ILE A 250 -11.88 9.66 1.01
N GLU A 251 -12.62 9.16 0.02
CA GLU A 251 -13.19 9.92 -1.07
C GLU A 251 -14.69 10.08 -0.84
N THR A 252 -15.22 11.29 -0.99
CA THR A 252 -16.64 11.55 -0.75
C THR A 252 -17.19 12.70 -1.57
N ASN A 253 -18.48 12.65 -1.94
CA ASN A 253 -19.21 13.79 -2.52
C ASN A 253 -19.85 14.70 -1.45
N LEU A 254 -19.65 14.39 -0.16
CA LEU A 254 -20.19 15.14 0.96
C LEU A 254 -19.37 16.39 1.23
N ARG A 255 -20.04 17.49 1.57
CA ARG A 255 -19.39 18.72 2.03
C ARG A 255 -18.79 18.54 3.42
N SER A 256 -17.75 19.30 3.74
CA SER A 256 -17.01 19.25 5.01
C SER A 256 -17.90 19.25 6.27
N ARG A 257 -18.94 20.09 6.33
CA ARG A 257 -19.89 20.09 7.45
C ARG A 257 -20.71 18.80 7.54
N THR A 258 -21.19 18.29 6.41
CA THR A 258 -21.95 17.03 6.35
C THR A 258 -21.09 15.83 6.75
N VAL A 259 -19.79 15.85 6.42
CA VAL A 259 -18.83 14.85 6.91
C VAL A 259 -18.75 14.90 8.44
N LEU A 260 -18.55 16.08 9.05
CA LEU A 260 -18.52 16.21 10.51
C LEU A 260 -19.80 15.66 11.17
N ASP A 261 -20.97 16.04 10.65
CA ASP A 261 -22.26 15.57 11.18
C ASP A 261 -22.40 14.04 11.06
N LEU A 262 -21.94 13.45 9.95
CA LEU A 262 -21.88 12.00 9.76
C LEU A 262 -20.97 11.34 10.81
N LEU A 263 -19.77 11.87 11.03
CA LEU A 263 -18.83 11.35 12.05
C LEU A 263 -19.46 11.35 13.44
N LYS A 264 -20.10 12.46 13.84
CA LYS A 264 -20.79 12.58 15.13
C LYS A 264 -21.94 11.57 15.28
N ARG A 265 -22.70 11.31 14.21
CA ARG A 265 -23.75 10.27 14.21
C ARG A 265 -23.17 8.86 14.36
N ILE A 266 -22.06 8.56 13.70
CA ILE A 266 -21.35 7.28 13.84
C ILE A 266 -20.78 7.11 15.25
N GLU A 267 -20.13 8.15 15.79
CA GLU A 267 -19.66 8.17 17.19
C GLU A 267 -20.80 7.91 18.16
N ALA A 268 -21.94 8.58 18.00
CA ALA A 268 -23.11 8.36 18.85
C ALA A 268 -23.69 6.95 18.68
N HIS A 269 -23.66 6.38 17.47
CA HIS A 269 -24.12 5.02 17.20
C HIS A 269 -23.24 3.96 17.87
N VAL A 270 -21.92 4.03 17.66
CA VAL A 270 -20.93 3.12 18.26
C VAL A 270 -20.82 3.37 19.77
N GLY A 271 -20.96 4.62 20.20
CA GLY A 271 -20.86 5.10 21.58
C GLY A 271 -22.07 4.82 22.48
N ARG A 272 -23.13 4.14 22.01
CA ARG A 272 -24.23 3.64 22.88
C ARG A 272 -23.80 2.57 23.89
N VAL A 273 -22.52 2.22 23.92
CA VAL A 273 -21.87 1.51 25.03
C VAL A 273 -21.76 2.48 26.23
N PRO A 274 -22.23 2.13 27.45
CA PRO A 274 -22.34 3.08 28.57
C PRO A 274 -21.04 3.84 28.85
N SER A 275 -21.09 5.17 28.86
CA SER A 275 -19.97 6.05 29.25
C SER A 275 -20.44 7.32 29.96
N ILE A 276 -19.54 7.96 30.72
CA ILE A 276 -19.79 9.18 31.50
C ILE A 276 -19.28 10.39 30.70
N ARG A 277 -19.97 11.54 30.80
CA ARG A 277 -19.54 12.81 30.20
C ARG A 277 -18.08 13.14 30.59
N ASN A 278 -17.22 13.42 29.60
CA ASN A 278 -15.77 13.66 29.74
C ASN A 278 -14.92 12.46 30.22
N GLY A 279 -15.45 11.24 30.12
CA GLY A 279 -14.72 9.98 30.37
C GLY A 279 -14.20 9.28 29.10
N PRO A 280 -13.67 8.04 29.23
CA PRO A 280 -13.21 7.21 28.12
C PRO A 280 -14.27 7.06 27.01
N ARG A 281 -13.86 7.16 25.74
CA ARG A 281 -14.76 7.09 24.58
C ARG A 281 -14.64 5.73 23.89
N ALA A 282 -15.78 5.13 23.55
CA ALA A 282 -15.80 3.92 22.72
C ALA A 282 -15.22 4.19 21.33
N LEU A 283 -15.38 5.41 20.81
CA LEU A 283 -14.87 5.85 19.51
C LEU A 283 -14.70 7.38 19.50
N ASP A 284 -13.68 7.87 18.80
CA ASP A 284 -13.41 9.29 18.54
C ASP A 284 -12.96 9.43 17.08
N LEU A 285 -13.62 10.29 16.31
CA LEU A 285 -13.38 10.53 14.88
C LEU A 285 -13.21 12.03 14.61
N ASP A 286 -11.99 12.44 14.25
CA ASP A 286 -11.68 13.84 13.95
C ASP A 286 -11.35 14.04 12.47
N VAL A 287 -11.95 15.04 11.83
CA VAL A 287 -11.51 15.48 10.50
C VAL A 287 -10.18 16.21 10.64
N LEU A 288 -9.13 15.70 10.00
CA LEU A 288 -7.77 16.25 10.04
C LEU A 288 -7.52 17.22 8.88
N LEU A 289 -7.84 16.77 7.66
CA LEU A 289 -7.60 17.47 6.41
C LEU A 289 -8.82 17.28 5.50
N TYR A 290 -9.13 18.30 4.70
CA TYR A 290 -10.17 18.27 3.69
C TYR A 290 -9.63 18.98 2.44
N ASP A 291 -9.31 18.20 1.39
CA ASP A 291 -8.56 18.66 0.22
C ASP A 291 -7.33 19.50 0.61
N ASN A 292 -7.28 20.75 0.15
CA ASN A 292 -6.32 21.78 0.57
C ASN A 292 -7.06 22.99 1.19
N GLU A 293 -8.27 22.77 1.71
CA GLU A 293 -9.08 23.85 2.29
C GLU A 293 -8.49 24.34 3.61
N VAL A 294 -8.70 25.63 3.87
CA VAL A 294 -8.35 26.28 5.15
C VAL A 294 -9.54 27.12 5.58
N PHE A 295 -10.19 26.73 6.68
CA PHE A 295 -11.29 27.49 7.24
C PHE A 295 -11.52 27.19 8.72
N ASP A 296 -12.16 28.14 9.41
CA ASP A 296 -12.57 28.04 10.80
C ASP A 296 -14.02 28.51 10.91
N THR A 297 -14.91 27.60 11.29
CA THR A 297 -16.35 27.91 11.39
C THR A 297 -16.72 28.70 12.64
N ARG A 298 -15.79 28.90 13.59
CA ARG A 298 -16.02 29.68 14.80
C ARG A 298 -16.14 31.17 14.49
N PRO A 299 -16.94 31.94 15.27
CA PRO A 299 -16.94 33.39 15.19
C PRO A 299 -15.54 33.97 15.42
N ASP A 300 -15.16 35.02 14.68
CA ASP A 300 -13.80 35.59 14.75
C ASP A 300 -13.38 35.97 16.18
N GLY A 301 -14.31 36.50 16.98
CA GLY A 301 -14.07 36.90 18.37
C GLY A 301 -13.95 35.74 19.37
N GLU A 302 -14.10 34.49 18.94
CA GLU A 302 -14.02 33.30 19.78
C GLU A 302 -12.82 32.39 19.40
N ARG A 303 -11.93 32.85 18.51
CA ARG A 303 -10.80 32.04 18.01
C ARG A 303 -9.55 32.08 18.88
N ASP A 304 -9.57 32.85 19.96
CA ASP A 304 -8.42 33.05 20.86
C ASP A 304 -8.00 31.78 21.62
N THR A 305 -8.90 30.80 21.74
CA THR A 305 -8.64 29.53 22.44
C THR A 305 -9.02 28.33 21.56
N LEU A 306 -8.57 27.13 21.92
CA LEU A 306 -8.94 25.87 21.25
C LEU A 306 -9.89 25.00 22.09
N ASP A 307 -10.49 25.57 23.14
CA ASP A 307 -11.35 24.82 24.07
C ASP A 307 -12.83 24.90 23.68
N ASN A 308 -13.17 25.70 22.67
CA ASN A 308 -14.52 25.88 22.12
C ASN A 308 -14.71 25.18 20.75
N LEU A 309 -14.06 24.03 20.54
CA LEU A 309 -14.14 23.28 19.29
C LEU A 309 -15.38 22.38 19.19
N GLU A 310 -16.18 22.25 20.26
CA GLU A 310 -17.40 21.42 20.24
C GLU A 310 -18.40 21.95 19.20
N ASP A 311 -18.87 21.08 18.31
CA ASP A 311 -19.72 21.38 17.14
C ASP A 311 -19.14 22.37 16.11
N GLN A 312 -17.86 22.69 16.23
CA GLN A 312 -17.13 23.58 15.32
C GLN A 312 -16.16 22.78 14.45
N LEU A 313 -16.06 23.17 13.18
CA LEU A 313 -15.13 22.60 12.21
C LEU A 313 -13.99 23.59 11.92
N VAL A 314 -12.76 23.14 12.15
CA VAL A 314 -11.52 23.86 11.83
C VAL A 314 -10.66 22.93 10.99
N ILE A 315 -10.32 23.36 9.78
CA ILE A 315 -9.50 22.60 8.83
C ILE A 315 -8.29 23.45 8.40
N PRO A 316 -7.08 22.89 8.40
CA PRO A 316 -6.67 21.63 9.03
C PRO A 316 -6.93 21.59 10.54
N HIS A 317 -7.01 20.39 11.12
CA HIS A 317 -7.25 20.24 12.55
C HIS A 317 -6.16 20.96 13.37
N PRO A 318 -6.51 21.90 14.27
CA PRO A 318 -5.57 22.87 14.83
C PRO A 318 -4.46 22.25 15.69
N ARG A 319 -4.72 21.09 16.32
CA ARG A 319 -3.75 20.38 17.18
C ARG A 319 -3.04 19.22 16.47
N MET A 320 -3.18 19.05 15.14
CA MET A 320 -2.63 17.85 14.48
C MET A 320 -1.10 17.80 14.51
N ALA A 321 -0.43 18.94 14.41
CA ALA A 321 1.05 19.03 14.38
C ALA A 321 1.71 18.75 15.74
N GLU A 322 0.94 18.75 16.83
CA GLU A 322 1.42 18.52 18.20
C GLU A 322 1.36 17.03 18.62
N ARG A 323 0.76 16.17 17.78
CA ARG A 323 0.34 14.82 18.17
C ARG A 323 1.01 13.77 17.30
N GLU A 324 1.94 13.02 17.88
CA GLU A 324 2.61 11.90 17.19
C GLU A 324 1.61 10.85 16.74
N PHE A 325 0.61 10.54 17.58
CA PHE A 325 -0.44 9.58 17.27
C PHE A 325 -1.42 10.03 16.17
N VAL A 326 -1.26 11.25 15.64
CA VAL A 326 -1.94 11.75 14.45
C VAL A 326 -0.98 11.80 13.26
N LEU A 327 0.20 12.42 13.43
CA LEU A 327 1.18 12.58 12.35
C LEU A 327 1.78 11.26 11.88
N ARG A 328 2.01 10.29 12.78
CA ARG A 328 2.58 8.99 12.43
C ARG A 328 1.61 8.19 11.54
N PRO A 329 0.31 8.03 11.89
CA PRO A 329 -0.70 7.50 10.97
C PRO A 329 -0.81 8.22 9.63
N LEU A 330 -0.79 9.56 9.60
CA LEU A 330 -0.85 10.30 8.34
C LEU A 330 0.38 10.06 7.48
N THR A 331 1.56 9.96 8.10
CA THR A 331 2.80 9.64 7.41
C THR A 331 2.71 8.29 6.72
N ASP A 332 1.99 7.29 7.25
CA ASP A 332 1.79 5.98 6.58
C ASP A 332 1.10 6.09 5.21
N MET A 333 0.16 7.02 5.06
CA MET A 333 -0.69 7.14 3.86
C MET A 333 -0.22 8.22 2.89
N ILE A 334 0.08 9.42 3.43
CA ILE A 334 0.32 10.67 2.68
C ILE A 334 1.54 11.45 3.22
N PRO A 335 2.73 10.83 3.26
CA PRO A 335 3.93 11.44 3.86
C PRO A 335 4.37 12.76 3.19
N GLU A 336 4.12 12.87 1.88
CA GLU A 336 4.52 14.01 1.05
C GLU A 336 3.45 15.11 0.97
N TYR A 337 2.26 14.91 1.55
CA TYR A 337 1.22 15.93 1.55
C TYR A 337 1.70 17.18 2.31
N VAL A 338 1.61 18.34 1.67
CA VAL A 338 2.05 19.61 2.25
C VAL A 338 0.89 20.22 3.04
N HIS A 339 1.09 20.40 4.34
CA HIS A 339 0.09 21.00 5.21
C HIS A 339 -0.22 22.44 4.76
N PRO A 340 -1.49 22.81 4.47
CA PRO A 340 -1.80 24.06 3.77
C PRO A 340 -1.53 25.34 4.59
N VAL A 341 -1.53 25.24 5.93
CA VAL A 341 -1.18 26.38 6.81
C VAL A 341 0.30 26.43 7.19
N LEU A 342 0.93 25.29 7.47
CA LEU A 342 2.33 25.22 7.95
C LEU A 342 3.35 25.12 6.81
N ASP A 343 2.89 24.92 5.57
CA ASP A 343 3.70 24.76 4.36
C ASP A 343 4.85 23.74 4.51
N LYS A 344 4.55 22.62 5.17
CA LYS A 344 5.50 21.54 5.44
C LYS A 344 4.89 20.18 5.10
N PRO A 345 5.66 19.26 4.49
CA PRO A 345 5.24 17.87 4.33
C PRO A 345 4.92 17.20 5.67
N ILE A 346 3.91 16.33 5.71
CA ILE A 346 3.53 15.58 6.93
C ILE A 346 4.73 14.85 7.54
N GLN A 347 5.57 14.20 6.73
CA GLN A 347 6.75 13.50 7.23
C GLN A 347 7.76 14.44 7.92
N ASN A 348 7.87 15.68 7.45
CA ASN A 348 8.75 16.69 8.07
C ASN A 348 8.16 17.20 9.37
N LEU A 349 6.83 17.36 9.46
CA LEU A 349 6.15 17.69 10.71
C LEU A 349 6.38 16.60 11.77
N LEU A 350 6.28 15.32 11.38
CA LEU A 350 6.57 14.20 12.28
C LEU A 350 8.04 14.20 12.72
N HIS A 351 8.97 14.37 11.77
CA HIS A 351 10.39 14.46 12.07
C HIS A 351 10.69 15.60 13.06
N ASP A 352 10.17 16.81 12.80
CA ASP A 352 10.32 17.95 13.69
C ASP A 352 9.79 17.63 15.08
N LEU A 353 8.59 17.05 15.21
CA LEU A 353 7.99 16.67 16.49
C LEU A 353 8.84 15.66 17.27
N LEU A 354 9.40 14.66 16.59
CA LEU A 354 10.25 13.64 17.21
C LEU A 354 11.63 14.19 17.62
N HIS A 355 12.11 15.27 17.02
CA HIS A 355 13.44 15.83 17.27
C HIS A 355 13.47 17.13 18.10
N THR A 356 12.34 17.82 18.29
CA THR A 356 12.29 19.15 18.95
C THR A 356 12.15 19.12 20.49
N ASN A 357 12.17 17.97 21.16
CA ASN A 357 12.09 17.92 22.64
C ASN A 357 12.97 16.81 23.28
N PRO A 358 14.26 17.06 23.55
CA PRO A 358 15.12 16.16 24.33
C PRO A 358 15.11 16.39 25.85
N SER A 359 14.27 17.28 26.39
CA SER A 359 14.37 17.75 27.80
C SER A 359 13.49 17.01 28.83
N GLY A 360 12.97 15.83 28.53
CA GLY A 360 12.12 15.04 29.44
C GLY A 360 12.50 13.56 29.55
N THR A 361 11.81 12.82 30.43
CA THR A 361 11.87 11.34 30.47
C THR A 361 11.40 10.77 29.12
N PRO A 362 12.17 9.89 28.47
CA PRO A 362 11.81 9.34 27.18
C PRO A 362 10.48 8.59 27.24
N THR A 363 9.61 8.82 26.26
CA THR A 363 8.29 8.19 26.19
C THR A 363 8.38 6.81 25.54
N PRO A 364 7.49 5.86 25.86
CA PRO A 364 7.44 4.59 25.15
C PRO A 364 7.09 4.79 23.68
N ALA A 365 7.83 4.16 22.77
CA ALA A 365 7.52 4.24 21.35
C ALA A 365 6.16 3.59 21.03
N MET A 366 5.43 4.17 20.07
CA MET A 366 4.13 3.65 19.64
C MET A 366 4.28 2.26 19.00
N CYS A 367 3.56 1.27 19.53
CA CYS A 367 3.54 -0.09 18.95
C CYS A 367 2.50 -0.18 17.84
N LYS A 368 2.88 -0.72 16.68
CA LYS A 368 1.90 -1.14 15.67
C LYS A 368 1.11 -2.33 16.18
N VAL A 369 -0.16 -2.42 15.82
CA VAL A 369 -1.04 -3.51 16.24
C VAL A 369 -1.83 -4.14 15.09
N THR A 370 -1.96 -5.46 15.14
CA THR A 370 -2.78 -6.25 14.21
C THR A 370 -3.81 -7.05 15.00
N PRO A 371 -5.10 -6.71 14.91
CA PRO A 371 -6.17 -7.46 15.57
C PRO A 371 -6.51 -8.74 14.81
N PHE A 372 -6.88 -9.78 15.56
CA PHE A 372 -7.40 -11.04 15.03
C PHE A 372 -8.86 -11.18 15.48
N PRO A 373 -9.83 -11.15 14.56
CA PRO A 373 -11.24 -11.33 14.90
C PRO A 373 -11.54 -12.77 15.31
N ARG A 374 -12.54 -12.95 16.16
CA ARG A 374 -13.04 -14.25 16.61
C ARG A 374 -13.98 -14.83 15.54
N TYR A 375 -13.63 -16.01 15.05
CA TYR A 375 -14.49 -16.84 14.21
C TYR A 375 -14.60 -18.27 14.79
N PRO A 376 -15.69 -19.02 14.50
CA PRO A 376 -16.86 -18.61 13.73
C PRO A 376 -17.62 -17.47 14.41
N PHE A 377 -18.25 -16.61 13.62
CA PHE A 377 -19.05 -15.48 14.09
C PHE A 377 -20.43 -15.55 13.43
N THR A 378 -21.48 -15.42 14.24
CA THR A 378 -22.85 -15.34 13.76
C THR A 378 -23.39 -13.97 14.19
N PRO A 379 -23.75 -13.09 13.24
CA PRO A 379 -24.40 -11.82 13.55
C PRO A 379 -25.67 -12.03 14.39
N GLU A 380 -26.00 -11.07 15.26
CA GLU A 380 -27.26 -11.10 16.01
C GLU A 380 -28.46 -10.93 15.05
N PRO A 381 -29.47 -11.81 15.09
CA PRO A 381 -30.57 -11.82 14.12
C PRO A 381 -31.47 -10.57 14.17
N ASP A 382 -31.47 -9.83 15.28
CA ASP A 382 -32.33 -8.65 15.50
C ASP A 382 -31.68 -7.32 15.05
N LYS A 383 -30.46 -7.35 14.50
CA LYS A 383 -29.78 -6.15 13.95
C LYS A 383 -29.93 -6.11 12.42
N PRO A 384 -30.62 -5.11 11.83
CA PRO A 384 -31.03 -5.10 10.41
C PRO A 384 -29.92 -5.08 9.33
N GLU A 385 -28.64 -5.19 9.69
CA GLU A 385 -27.53 -4.89 8.78
C GLU A 385 -26.51 -6.03 8.77
N GLU A 386 -26.82 -7.08 8.03
CA GLU A 386 -25.95 -8.26 7.85
C GLU A 386 -24.52 -7.88 7.38
N TYR A 387 -24.36 -6.72 6.71
CA TYR A 387 -23.09 -6.23 6.16
C TYR A 387 -22.27 -5.30 7.08
N THR A 388 -22.83 -4.76 8.17
CA THR A 388 -22.07 -3.91 9.12
C THR A 388 -21.61 -4.68 10.36
N ALA A 389 -22.06 -5.92 10.54
CA ALA A 389 -21.68 -6.76 11.66
C ALA A 389 -20.17 -7.01 11.72
N VAL A 390 -19.54 -6.67 12.85
CA VAL A 390 -18.11 -6.87 13.10
C VAL A 390 -17.91 -7.99 14.11
N PRO A 391 -17.12 -9.03 13.80
CA PRO A 391 -16.77 -10.05 14.77
C PRO A 391 -15.98 -9.45 15.94
N PRO A 392 -16.20 -9.90 17.18
CA PRO A 392 -15.42 -9.42 18.32
C PRO A 392 -13.95 -9.82 18.17
N THR A 393 -13.05 -9.02 18.72
CA THR A 393 -11.61 -9.27 18.70
C THR A 393 -11.28 -10.47 19.59
N ALA A 394 -10.65 -11.51 19.04
CA ALA A 394 -10.15 -12.64 19.81
C ALA A 394 -8.88 -12.27 20.58
N THR A 395 -7.94 -11.65 19.88
CA THR A 395 -6.67 -11.14 20.42
C THR A 395 -6.05 -10.17 19.42
N TYR A 396 -4.93 -9.56 19.76
CA TYR A 396 -4.18 -8.72 18.84
C TYR A 396 -2.68 -8.86 19.10
N TRP A 397 -1.89 -8.65 18.06
CA TRP A 397 -0.44 -8.68 18.13
C TRP A 397 0.11 -7.26 18.12
N LYS A 398 1.06 -7.00 19.02
CA LYS A 398 1.87 -5.77 19.04
C LYS A 398 3.20 -6.03 18.32
N PHE A 399 3.63 -5.04 17.55
CA PHE A 399 4.93 -5.00 16.87
C PHE A 399 5.63 -3.70 17.22
N ALA A 400 6.85 -3.83 17.72
CA ALA A 400 7.71 -2.68 17.98
C ALA A 400 8.04 -1.98 16.65
N PRO A 401 8.23 -0.65 16.65
CA PRO A 401 8.70 0.04 15.46
C PRO A 401 10.13 -0.41 15.12
N THR A 402 10.43 -0.48 13.83
CA THR A 402 11.76 -0.89 13.33
C THR A 402 12.86 0.08 13.76
N THR A 403 12.52 1.36 13.87
CA THR A 403 13.40 2.44 14.32
C THR A 403 12.75 3.13 15.52
N VAL A 404 13.54 3.34 16.57
CA VAL A 404 13.09 4.04 17.78
C VAL A 404 13.82 5.39 17.83
N PRO A 405 13.08 6.51 17.83
CA PRO A 405 13.66 7.84 17.98
C PRO A 405 14.52 7.97 19.25
N PRO A 406 15.55 8.84 19.27
CA PRO A 406 16.44 9.00 20.43
C PRO A 406 15.75 9.40 21.74
N ASN A 407 14.58 10.04 21.64
CA ASN A 407 13.76 10.46 22.79
C ASN A 407 12.69 9.43 23.20
N GLN A 408 12.74 8.22 22.64
CA GLN A 408 11.79 7.14 22.95
C GLN A 408 12.49 5.89 23.47
N THR A 409 11.76 5.08 24.23
CA THR A 409 12.21 3.75 24.65
C THR A 409 11.59 2.67 23.77
N ALA A 410 12.41 1.70 23.35
CA ALA A 410 11.96 0.56 22.55
C ALA A 410 11.04 -0.33 23.40
N PRO A 411 9.81 -0.63 22.96
CA PRO A 411 8.95 -1.57 23.65
C PRO A 411 9.51 -3.00 23.52
N PRO A 412 9.29 -3.88 24.51
CA PRO A 412 9.71 -5.27 24.41
C PRO A 412 9.07 -5.92 23.19
N SER A 413 9.90 -6.60 22.39
CA SER A 413 9.47 -7.25 21.16
C SER A 413 9.70 -8.76 21.26
N ARG A 414 8.78 -9.53 20.68
CA ARG A 414 8.81 -11.01 20.70
C ARG A 414 8.58 -11.53 19.30
N THR A 415 9.38 -12.49 18.89
CA THR A 415 9.13 -13.26 17.67
C THR A 415 8.02 -14.27 17.93
N ARG A 416 7.04 -14.33 17.04
CA ARG A 416 5.92 -15.27 17.16
C ARG A 416 6.17 -16.52 16.32
N LEU A 417 5.72 -17.66 16.84
CA LEU A 417 5.87 -18.95 16.16
C LEU A 417 4.59 -19.29 15.40
N MET A 418 4.72 -19.55 14.10
CA MET A 418 3.67 -20.11 13.26
C MET A 418 3.97 -21.58 12.97
N ALA A 419 3.15 -22.49 13.49
CA ALA A 419 3.30 -23.93 13.26
C ALA A 419 2.72 -24.32 11.90
N THR A 420 3.43 -25.10 11.11
CA THR A 420 2.97 -25.54 9.78
C THR A 420 2.28 -26.90 9.84
N LEU A 421 0.98 -26.93 9.54
CA LEU A 421 0.15 -28.14 9.45
C LEU A 421 -0.29 -28.35 8.00
N ASN A 422 0.36 -29.29 7.31
CA ASN A 422 -0.03 -29.65 5.94
C ASN A 422 -1.13 -30.71 5.98
N ALA A 423 -2.32 -30.38 5.51
CA ALA A 423 -3.49 -31.25 5.41
C ALA A 423 -3.54 -32.01 4.07
N THR A 424 -2.38 -32.41 3.53
CA THR A 424 -2.29 -33.19 2.29
C THR A 424 -2.04 -34.68 2.59
N PRO A 425 -2.56 -35.61 1.76
CA PRO A 425 -2.37 -37.06 1.96
C PRO A 425 -0.89 -37.47 2.10
N ASP A 426 -0.02 -36.84 1.32
CA ASP A 426 1.42 -37.17 1.27
C ASP A 426 2.20 -36.73 2.53
N SER A 427 1.62 -35.82 3.34
CA SER A 427 2.30 -35.25 4.51
C SER A 427 2.24 -36.12 5.77
N PHE A 428 1.38 -37.15 5.79
CA PHE A 428 1.21 -38.09 6.91
C PHE A 428 1.76 -39.49 6.59
N SER A 429 2.64 -39.60 5.59
CA SER A 429 3.15 -40.86 5.02
C SER A 429 4.12 -41.65 5.91
N ASP A 430 4.03 -41.51 7.23
CA ASP A 430 4.64 -42.42 8.21
C ASP A 430 3.68 -43.59 8.55
N GLY A 431 3.27 -44.33 7.52
CA GLY A 431 2.86 -45.73 7.68
C GLY A 431 1.50 -46.05 8.33
N ALA A 432 0.59 -45.10 8.53
CA ALA A 432 -0.78 -45.40 8.95
C ALA A 432 -1.80 -44.85 7.93
N ALA A 433 -2.35 -45.74 7.10
CA ALA A 433 -3.72 -45.54 6.66
C ALA A 433 -4.57 -45.37 7.92
N HIS A 434 -5.46 -44.37 7.92
CA HIS A 434 -6.42 -43.99 8.98
C HIS A 434 -6.01 -42.83 9.91
N ASN A 435 -6.78 -41.74 9.78
CA ASN A 435 -7.02 -40.61 10.70
C ASN A 435 -6.13 -39.34 10.62
N THR A 436 -6.17 -38.64 9.48
CA THR A 436 -5.58 -37.30 9.26
C THR A 436 -6.06 -36.25 10.28
N LEU A 437 -7.32 -36.35 10.73
CA LEU A 437 -7.90 -35.40 11.69
C LEU A 437 -7.30 -35.55 13.09
N ALA A 438 -7.20 -36.79 13.60
CA ALA A 438 -6.62 -37.04 14.93
C ALA A 438 -5.15 -36.63 15.00
N ALA A 439 -4.38 -36.92 13.94
CA ALA A 439 -2.99 -36.48 13.82
C ALA A 439 -2.88 -34.94 13.78
N ALA A 440 -3.76 -34.26 13.04
CA ALA A 440 -3.81 -32.81 13.00
C ALA A 440 -4.11 -32.20 14.37
N LEU A 441 -5.09 -32.75 15.12
CA LEU A 441 -5.41 -32.29 16.48
C LEU A 441 -4.26 -32.51 17.46
N ALA A 442 -3.60 -33.67 17.39
CA ALA A 442 -2.44 -33.97 18.21
C ALA A 442 -1.27 -33.01 17.91
N TYR A 443 -0.98 -32.77 16.63
CA TYR A 443 0.05 -31.81 16.21
C TYR A 443 -0.27 -30.39 16.67
N THR A 444 -1.51 -29.93 16.52
CA THR A 444 -1.96 -28.61 17.00
C THR A 444 -1.77 -28.48 18.50
N THR A 445 -2.23 -29.47 19.28
CA THR A 445 -2.11 -29.47 20.74
C THR A 445 -0.64 -29.44 21.18
N ALA A 446 0.21 -30.28 20.58
CA ALA A 446 1.64 -30.30 20.85
C ALA A 446 2.34 -28.99 20.47
N SER A 447 1.95 -28.38 19.34
CA SER A 447 2.50 -27.11 18.86
C SER A 447 2.13 -25.96 19.78
N VAL A 448 0.88 -25.89 20.25
CA VAL A 448 0.43 -24.88 21.23
C VAL A 448 1.19 -25.04 22.54
N ALA A 449 1.32 -26.28 23.06
CA ALA A 449 2.10 -26.55 24.26
C ALA A 449 3.58 -26.16 24.11
N ALA A 450 4.13 -26.27 22.90
CA ALA A 450 5.49 -25.83 22.57
C ALA A 450 5.63 -24.29 22.40
N GLY A 451 4.54 -23.54 22.37
CA GLY A 451 4.53 -22.07 22.28
C GLY A 451 4.13 -21.50 20.92
N ALA A 452 3.54 -22.30 20.02
CA ALA A 452 2.95 -21.79 18.78
C ALA A 452 1.92 -20.70 19.08
N SER A 453 2.08 -19.54 18.45
CA SER A 453 1.13 -18.42 18.58
C SER A 453 0.02 -18.49 17.54
N ILE A 454 0.25 -19.23 16.45
CA ILE A 454 -0.70 -19.46 15.36
C ILE A 454 -0.36 -20.81 14.70
N VAL A 455 -1.37 -21.51 14.18
CA VAL A 455 -1.21 -22.72 13.36
C VAL A 455 -1.67 -22.43 11.95
N ASP A 456 -0.81 -22.70 10.97
CA ASP A 456 -1.05 -22.47 9.54
C ASP A 456 -1.42 -23.78 8.85
N ILE A 457 -2.67 -23.87 8.40
CA ILE A 457 -3.28 -25.08 7.86
C ILE A 457 -3.35 -24.96 6.33
N GLY A 458 -2.64 -25.83 5.62
CA GLY A 458 -2.62 -25.84 4.15
C GLY A 458 -3.21 -27.12 3.56
N GLY A 459 -4.25 -26.99 2.73
CA GLY A 459 -4.87 -28.10 2.00
C GLY A 459 -4.26 -28.35 0.61
N TYR A 460 -3.51 -27.37 0.10
CA TYR A 460 -2.86 -27.38 -1.20
C TYR A 460 -1.33 -27.38 -1.03
N SER A 461 -0.64 -28.33 -1.65
CA SER A 461 0.83 -28.34 -1.61
C SER A 461 1.40 -27.37 -2.64
N THR A 462 2.11 -26.35 -2.17
CA THR A 462 2.84 -25.38 -3.01
C THR A 462 4.25 -25.85 -3.35
N ARG A 463 4.53 -27.15 -3.21
CA ARG A 463 5.83 -27.74 -3.58
C ARG A 463 5.92 -27.94 -5.10
N PRO A 464 7.12 -27.83 -5.69
CA PRO A 464 7.35 -28.17 -7.08
C PRO A 464 6.77 -29.52 -7.50
N GLY A 465 5.91 -29.53 -8.53
CA GLY A 465 5.34 -30.75 -9.11
C GLY A 465 4.18 -31.36 -8.31
N ALA A 466 3.59 -30.64 -7.36
CA ALA A 466 2.39 -31.09 -6.66
C ALA A 466 1.20 -31.27 -7.62
N ALA A 467 0.38 -32.29 -7.36
CA ALA A 467 -0.85 -32.51 -8.13
C ALA A 467 -1.84 -31.37 -7.91
N PHE A 468 -2.61 -31.05 -8.95
CA PHE A 468 -3.70 -30.09 -8.86
C PHE A 468 -4.75 -30.58 -7.84
N VAL A 469 -5.21 -29.66 -6.98
CA VAL A 469 -6.29 -29.86 -6.02
C VAL A 469 -7.37 -28.83 -6.33
N SER A 470 -8.62 -29.29 -6.47
CA SER A 470 -9.75 -28.39 -6.74
C SER A 470 -10.07 -27.53 -5.50
N PRO A 471 -10.74 -26.37 -5.65
CA PRO A 471 -11.18 -25.56 -4.51
C PRO A 471 -12.04 -26.35 -3.50
N GLU A 472 -12.91 -27.24 -4.00
CA GLU A 472 -13.80 -28.06 -3.18
C GLU A 472 -13.01 -29.10 -2.38
N GLU A 473 -12.01 -29.73 -3.01
CA GLU A 473 -11.14 -30.69 -2.33
C GLU A 473 -10.24 -30.00 -1.30
N GLU A 474 -9.68 -28.84 -1.62
CA GLU A 474 -8.91 -28.03 -0.68
C GLU A 474 -9.75 -27.63 0.54
N THR A 475 -10.99 -27.18 0.30
CA THR A 475 -11.97 -26.87 1.36
C THR A 475 -12.26 -28.09 2.23
N ALA A 476 -12.51 -29.26 1.61
CA ALA A 476 -12.79 -30.51 2.31
C ALA A 476 -11.60 -31.02 3.15
N ARG A 477 -10.37 -30.60 2.83
CA ARG A 477 -9.17 -30.91 3.62
C ARG A 477 -9.01 -29.98 4.82
N VAL A 478 -9.25 -28.67 4.65
CA VAL A 478 -8.94 -27.66 5.70
C VAL A 478 -10.09 -27.44 6.68
N VAL A 479 -11.32 -27.30 6.20
CA VAL A 479 -12.48 -26.90 7.03
C VAL A 479 -12.76 -27.90 8.16
N PRO A 480 -12.76 -29.24 7.94
CA PRO A 480 -12.99 -30.19 9.01
C PRO A 480 -11.93 -30.12 10.11
N ILE A 481 -10.67 -29.85 9.77
CA ILE A 481 -9.58 -29.70 10.74
C ILE A 481 -9.81 -28.45 11.60
N ILE A 482 -10.18 -27.33 10.96
CA ILE A 482 -10.47 -26.07 11.66
C ILE A 482 -11.63 -26.26 12.65
N HIS A 483 -12.73 -26.87 12.21
CA HIS A 483 -13.87 -27.16 13.09
C HIS A 483 -13.50 -28.09 14.25
N ALA A 484 -12.70 -29.12 13.99
CA ALA A 484 -12.28 -30.04 15.03
C ALA A 484 -11.37 -29.37 16.07
N ILE A 485 -10.45 -28.49 15.64
CA ILE A 485 -9.61 -27.71 16.56
C ILE A 485 -10.48 -26.81 17.44
N ARG A 486 -11.45 -26.10 16.85
CA ARG A 486 -12.39 -25.24 17.60
C ARG A 486 -13.29 -26.01 18.55
N SER A 487 -13.54 -27.29 18.27
CA SER A 487 -14.35 -28.18 19.12
C SER A 487 -13.56 -28.87 20.24
N LEU A 488 -12.24 -28.64 20.35
CA LEU A 488 -11.44 -29.19 21.45
C LEU A 488 -11.92 -28.64 22.81
N PRO A 489 -11.85 -29.44 23.89
CA PRO A 489 -12.19 -28.98 25.22
C PRO A 489 -11.28 -27.83 25.67
N SER A 490 -11.85 -26.80 26.31
CA SER A 490 -11.05 -25.76 26.93
C SER A 490 -10.21 -26.34 28.07
N THR A 491 -8.88 -26.28 27.96
CA THR A 491 -7.99 -26.68 29.05
C THR A 491 -7.59 -25.47 29.88
N SER A 492 -7.76 -25.55 31.19
CA SER A 492 -7.48 -24.47 32.16
C SER A 492 -5.98 -24.30 32.48
N SER A 493 -5.08 -24.93 31.73
CA SER A 493 -3.64 -24.73 31.88
C SER A 493 -3.25 -23.37 31.29
N GLY A 494 -2.61 -22.50 32.08
CA GLY A 494 -2.23 -21.13 31.71
C GLY A 494 -1.27 -20.95 30.51
N LEU A 495 -1.05 -21.99 29.70
CA LEU A 495 -0.29 -21.95 28.44
C LEU A 495 -1.15 -21.68 27.18
N GLY A 496 -2.45 -21.41 27.34
CA GLY A 496 -3.39 -21.21 26.24
C GLY A 496 -4.04 -22.52 25.80
N SER A 497 -5.36 -22.51 25.60
CA SER A 497 -6.11 -23.68 25.16
C SER A 497 -5.98 -23.85 23.65
N ALA A 498 -5.83 -25.09 23.19
CA ALA A 498 -5.68 -25.40 21.76
C ALA A 498 -6.91 -24.97 20.93
N ASN A 499 -8.10 -24.90 21.53
CA ASN A 499 -9.30 -24.38 20.87
C ASN A 499 -9.32 -22.86 20.68
N ASP A 500 -8.48 -22.12 21.40
CA ASP A 500 -8.34 -20.66 21.31
C ASP A 500 -7.12 -20.23 20.50
N VAL A 501 -6.32 -21.17 19.97
CA VAL A 501 -5.15 -20.85 19.14
C VAL A 501 -5.59 -20.09 17.89
N LEU A 502 -4.81 -19.09 17.47
CA LEU A 502 -5.01 -18.48 16.17
C LEU A 502 -4.79 -19.51 15.07
N ILE A 503 -5.63 -19.48 14.04
CA ILE A 503 -5.50 -20.35 12.88
C ILE A 503 -5.31 -19.49 11.63
N SER A 504 -4.26 -19.77 10.87
CA SER A 504 -4.05 -19.27 9.51
C SER A 504 -4.45 -20.34 8.52
N VAL A 505 -5.05 -19.96 7.40
CA VAL A 505 -5.28 -20.85 6.25
C VAL A 505 -4.29 -20.50 5.14
N ASP A 506 -3.46 -21.47 4.76
CA ASP A 506 -2.50 -21.36 3.64
C ASP A 506 -3.25 -21.66 2.34
N THR A 507 -3.78 -20.60 1.72
CA THR A 507 -4.55 -20.67 0.47
C THR A 507 -4.44 -19.38 -0.32
N PHE A 508 -4.46 -19.54 -1.64
CA PHE A 508 -4.56 -18.44 -2.60
C PHE A 508 -5.97 -18.33 -3.20
N ARG A 509 -6.98 -19.05 -2.67
CA ARG A 509 -8.33 -19.08 -3.26
C ARG A 509 -9.35 -18.38 -2.37
N ALA A 510 -10.08 -17.44 -2.93
CA ALA A 510 -11.01 -16.60 -2.18
C ALA A 510 -12.13 -17.43 -1.51
N ASP A 511 -12.66 -18.45 -2.19
CA ASP A 511 -13.74 -19.28 -1.66
C ASP A 511 -13.27 -20.21 -0.55
N VAL A 512 -12.04 -20.75 -0.66
CA VAL A 512 -11.41 -21.55 0.40
C VAL A 512 -11.11 -20.66 1.61
N ALA A 513 -10.59 -19.45 1.39
CA ALA A 513 -10.33 -18.48 2.44
C ALA A 513 -11.61 -18.11 3.20
N ARG A 514 -12.72 -17.82 2.50
CA ARG A 514 -14.04 -17.57 3.12
C ARG A 514 -14.49 -18.78 3.93
N ALA A 515 -14.50 -19.97 3.34
CA ALA A 515 -14.96 -21.18 4.01
C ALA A 515 -14.13 -21.47 5.28
N ALA A 516 -12.81 -21.33 5.21
CA ALA A 516 -11.91 -21.55 6.34
C ALA A 516 -12.08 -20.52 7.46
N VAL A 517 -12.21 -19.23 7.13
CA VAL A 517 -12.44 -18.18 8.13
C VAL A 517 -13.80 -18.34 8.77
N LEU A 518 -14.88 -18.56 8.00
CA LEU A 518 -16.21 -18.84 8.55
C LEU A 518 -16.24 -20.11 9.41
N ALA A 519 -15.36 -21.09 9.15
CA ALA A 519 -15.21 -22.27 9.99
C ALA A 519 -14.44 -22.02 11.30
N GLY A 520 -13.68 -20.92 11.40
CA GLY A 520 -12.94 -20.53 12.60
C GLY A 520 -11.49 -20.10 12.40
N ALA A 521 -10.99 -19.97 11.16
CA ALA A 521 -9.69 -19.37 10.90
C ALA A 521 -9.70 -17.86 11.18
N ASN A 522 -8.54 -17.31 11.52
CA ASN A 522 -8.36 -15.91 11.92
C ASN A 522 -7.40 -15.15 10.99
N CYS A 523 -6.78 -15.81 10.02
CA CYS A 523 -5.76 -15.23 9.15
C CYS A 523 -5.77 -15.96 7.80
N ILE A 524 -5.51 -15.24 6.72
CA ILE A 524 -5.28 -15.82 5.37
C ILE A 524 -3.78 -15.73 5.10
N ASN A 525 -3.15 -16.80 4.64
CA ASN A 525 -1.76 -16.81 4.20
C ASN A 525 -1.72 -17.14 2.71
N ASP A 526 -1.40 -16.14 1.88
CA ASP A 526 -1.37 -16.28 0.42
C ASP A 526 0.06 -16.17 -0.10
N VAL A 527 0.57 -17.30 -0.58
CA VAL A 527 1.91 -17.45 -1.18
C VAL A 527 2.11 -16.64 -2.47
N HIS A 528 1.06 -16.11 -3.07
CA HIS A 528 1.09 -15.34 -4.32
C HIS A 528 0.70 -13.87 -4.14
N ALA A 529 0.48 -13.41 -2.90
CA ALA A 529 0.01 -12.06 -2.60
C ALA A 529 -1.18 -11.66 -3.50
N PHE A 530 -2.22 -12.50 -3.50
CA PHE A 530 -3.48 -12.34 -4.22
C PHE A 530 -3.38 -12.37 -5.76
N THR A 531 -2.19 -12.51 -6.35
CA THR A 531 -2.03 -12.51 -7.82
C THR A 531 -2.20 -13.89 -8.47
N GLY A 532 -2.29 -14.94 -7.65
CA GLY A 532 -2.37 -16.32 -8.10
C GLY A 532 -1.05 -16.83 -8.71
N PRO A 533 -1.01 -18.08 -9.17
CA PRO A 533 0.23 -18.73 -9.62
C PRO A 533 0.72 -18.26 -11.01
N THR A 534 -0.03 -17.44 -11.73
CA THR A 534 0.34 -16.96 -13.07
C THR A 534 1.41 -15.87 -12.99
N TYR A 535 2.49 -16.02 -13.76
CA TYR A 535 3.56 -15.02 -13.85
C TYR A 535 4.13 -14.92 -15.28
N PRO A 536 4.45 -13.71 -15.78
CA PRO A 536 4.17 -12.40 -15.17
C PRO A 536 2.66 -12.17 -14.96
N PRO A 537 2.25 -11.25 -14.06
CA PRO A 537 0.84 -10.99 -13.80
C PRO A 537 0.07 -10.65 -15.08
N THR A 538 -1.16 -11.16 -15.17
CA THR A 538 -2.06 -10.95 -16.31
C THR A 538 -3.37 -10.31 -15.86
N ARG A 539 -4.28 -10.02 -16.81
CA ARG A 539 -5.66 -9.61 -16.47
C ARG A 539 -6.38 -10.64 -15.59
N ALA A 540 -6.08 -11.93 -15.75
CA ALA A 540 -6.61 -12.98 -14.87
C ALA A 540 -6.02 -12.88 -13.46
N SER A 541 -4.74 -12.54 -13.32
CA SER A 541 -4.11 -12.24 -12.02
C SER A 541 -4.76 -11.04 -11.35
N ALA A 542 -5.09 -9.98 -12.09
CA ALA A 542 -5.80 -8.81 -11.55
C ALA A 542 -7.23 -9.17 -11.09
N ALA A 543 -7.97 -9.96 -11.86
CA ALA A 543 -9.29 -10.44 -11.46
C ALA A 543 -9.24 -11.31 -10.19
N HIS A 544 -8.26 -12.20 -10.11
CA HIS A 544 -8.02 -13.02 -8.93
C HIS A 544 -7.66 -12.17 -7.70
N LEU A 545 -6.83 -11.13 -7.89
CA LEU A 545 -6.49 -10.17 -6.84
C LEU A 545 -7.73 -9.47 -6.29
N LEU A 546 -8.63 -9.03 -7.17
CA LEU A 546 -9.89 -8.40 -6.75
C LEU A 546 -10.77 -9.35 -5.94
N GLN A 547 -10.84 -10.63 -6.30
CA GLN A 547 -11.60 -11.64 -5.55
C GLN A 547 -11.04 -11.88 -4.14
N MET A 548 -9.73 -12.05 -4.03
CA MET A 548 -9.04 -12.23 -2.74
C MET A 548 -9.12 -10.96 -1.89
N ARG A 549 -8.93 -9.78 -2.49
CA ARG A 549 -9.07 -8.47 -1.84
C ARG A 549 -10.48 -8.29 -1.27
N ALA A 550 -11.51 -8.62 -2.04
CA ALA A 550 -12.89 -8.57 -1.58
C ALA A 550 -13.13 -9.51 -0.38
N ALA A 551 -12.67 -10.77 -0.46
CA ALA A 551 -12.78 -11.73 0.64
C ALA A 551 -12.08 -11.24 1.91
N ALA A 552 -10.83 -10.79 1.79
CA ALA A 552 -10.05 -10.28 2.93
C ALA A 552 -10.72 -9.05 3.57
N ARG A 553 -11.26 -8.14 2.74
CA ARG A 553 -11.94 -6.93 3.20
C ARG A 553 -13.25 -7.23 3.93
N GLU A 554 -14.03 -8.16 3.40
CA GLU A 554 -15.31 -8.63 3.97
C GLU A 554 -15.09 -9.30 5.33
N LEU A 555 -14.14 -10.23 5.39
CA LEU A 555 -13.85 -11.04 6.58
C LEU A 555 -13.12 -10.25 7.68
N GLY A 556 -12.39 -9.19 7.31
CA GLY A 556 -11.69 -8.32 8.26
C GLY A 556 -10.56 -9.02 9.04
N VAL A 557 -9.97 -10.08 8.45
CA VAL A 557 -8.89 -10.87 9.07
C VAL A 557 -7.51 -10.41 8.58
N PRO A 558 -6.45 -10.60 9.39
CA PRO A 558 -5.08 -10.46 8.92
C PRO A 558 -4.76 -11.32 7.69
N VAL A 559 -3.90 -10.80 6.82
CA VAL A 559 -3.44 -11.45 5.60
C VAL A 559 -1.92 -11.45 5.53
N VAL A 560 -1.31 -12.62 5.32
CA VAL A 560 0.10 -12.76 4.98
C VAL A 560 0.22 -12.74 3.46
N LEU A 561 0.96 -11.75 2.94
CA LEU A 561 1.19 -11.56 1.51
C LEU A 561 2.64 -11.90 1.19
N MET A 562 2.85 -13.03 0.50
CA MET A 562 4.19 -13.52 0.19
C MET A 562 4.65 -13.12 -1.22
N HIS A 563 5.93 -12.78 -1.35
CA HIS A 563 6.57 -12.69 -2.65
C HIS A 563 6.79 -14.07 -3.28
N SER A 564 6.21 -14.29 -4.46
CA SER A 564 6.56 -15.37 -5.37
C SER A 564 6.35 -14.95 -6.83
N ARG A 565 7.01 -15.67 -7.74
CA ARG A 565 6.87 -15.57 -9.19
C ARG A 565 6.52 -16.94 -9.76
N GLY A 566 5.33 -17.06 -10.33
CA GLY A 566 4.86 -18.27 -11.00
C GLY A 566 4.45 -19.35 -10.02
N ASP A 567 4.18 -20.55 -10.55
CA ASP A 567 4.10 -21.74 -9.73
C ASP A 567 5.49 -22.12 -9.21
N ALA A 568 5.56 -22.52 -7.94
CA ALA A 568 6.80 -22.81 -7.23
C ALA A 568 7.64 -23.90 -7.92
N GLY A 569 7.03 -24.75 -8.76
CA GLY A 569 7.70 -25.79 -9.53
C GLY A 569 8.14 -25.45 -10.95
N SER A 570 7.58 -24.42 -11.57
CA SER A 570 7.72 -24.18 -13.01
C SER A 570 8.70 -23.06 -13.34
N ASN A 571 8.78 -22.02 -12.51
CA ASN A 571 9.68 -20.89 -12.75
C ASN A 571 11.08 -21.15 -12.20
N LYS A 572 11.97 -21.69 -13.06
CA LYS A 572 13.41 -21.85 -12.78
C LYS A 572 14.28 -20.73 -13.36
N ASP A 573 13.68 -19.72 -13.99
CA ASP A 573 14.44 -18.55 -14.43
C ASP A 573 14.55 -17.51 -13.31
N TYR A 574 15.67 -17.57 -12.60
CA TYR A 574 16.03 -16.66 -11.51
C TYR A 574 16.96 -15.54 -11.97
N SER A 575 17.31 -15.49 -13.26
CA SER A 575 18.24 -14.50 -13.82
C SER A 575 17.62 -13.11 -13.96
N ALA A 576 16.29 -13.02 -13.83
CA ALA A 576 15.47 -11.86 -14.20
C ALA A 576 14.98 -11.00 -13.02
N TYR A 577 15.74 -10.82 -11.94
CA TYR A 577 15.48 -9.66 -11.08
C TYR A 577 16.07 -8.44 -11.77
N ALA A 578 15.22 -7.67 -12.46
CA ALA A 578 15.61 -6.61 -13.39
C ALA A 578 16.46 -5.48 -12.77
N SER A 579 16.53 -5.40 -11.44
CA SER A 579 17.23 -4.37 -10.66
C SER A 579 18.63 -4.76 -10.16
N GLY A 580 19.17 -5.91 -10.57
CA GLY A 580 20.55 -6.31 -10.25
C GLY A 580 20.76 -6.98 -8.89
N SER A 581 19.79 -6.88 -7.95
CA SER A 581 19.80 -7.63 -6.67
C SER A 581 18.46 -8.31 -6.39
N VAL A 582 18.48 -9.50 -5.76
CA VAL A 582 17.26 -10.24 -5.41
C VAL A 582 16.49 -9.50 -4.32
N LEU A 583 17.21 -8.88 -3.38
CA LEU A 583 16.61 -8.12 -2.29
C LEU A 583 15.76 -6.95 -2.79
N GLU A 584 16.30 -6.13 -3.70
CA GLU A 584 15.60 -4.99 -4.28
C GLU A 584 14.39 -5.43 -5.09
N GLY A 585 14.58 -6.45 -5.93
CA GLY A 585 13.50 -6.98 -6.76
C GLY A 585 12.33 -7.52 -5.92
N VAL A 586 12.61 -8.24 -4.83
CA VAL A 586 11.60 -8.70 -3.88
C VAL A 586 10.87 -7.53 -3.23
N ALA A 587 11.61 -6.54 -2.73
CA ALA A 587 11.03 -5.38 -2.05
C ALA A 587 10.11 -4.58 -2.99
N ARG A 588 10.53 -4.37 -4.24
CA ARG A 588 9.75 -3.64 -5.24
C ARG A 588 8.52 -4.41 -5.68
N GLU A 589 8.66 -5.67 -6.09
CA GLU A 589 7.53 -6.46 -6.62
C GLU A 589 6.49 -6.77 -5.54
N LEU A 590 6.93 -7.10 -4.32
CA LEU A 590 6.00 -7.28 -3.21
C LEU A 590 5.39 -5.94 -2.79
N GLY A 591 6.17 -4.86 -2.81
CA GLY A 591 5.70 -3.50 -2.54
C GLY A 591 4.57 -3.07 -3.48
N GLU A 592 4.77 -3.26 -4.79
CA GLU A 592 3.76 -2.98 -5.82
C GLU A 592 2.47 -3.78 -5.58
N LYS A 593 2.57 -5.08 -5.27
CA LYS A 593 1.40 -5.93 -4.96
C LYS A 593 0.69 -5.47 -3.69
N VAL A 594 1.41 -5.21 -2.61
CA VAL A 594 0.83 -4.76 -1.34
C VAL A 594 0.14 -3.41 -1.50
N ASP A 595 0.76 -2.47 -2.22
CA ASP A 595 0.21 -1.13 -2.43
C ASP A 595 -1.16 -1.18 -3.13
N VAL A 596 -1.29 -1.96 -4.21
CA VAL A 596 -2.57 -2.13 -4.92
C VAL A 596 -3.61 -2.94 -4.14
N ILE A 597 -3.21 -3.71 -3.12
CA ILE A 597 -4.13 -4.44 -2.24
C ILE A 597 -4.72 -3.51 -1.18
N VAL A 598 -3.93 -2.59 -0.63
CA VAL A 598 -4.34 -1.71 0.47
C VAL A 598 -4.93 -0.37 0.02
N ARG A 599 -4.52 0.15 -1.15
CA ARG A 599 -4.97 1.45 -1.66
C ARG A 599 -6.15 1.35 -2.62
N GLY A 600 -6.87 2.45 -2.74
CA GLY A 600 -8.06 2.61 -3.57
C GLY A 600 -9.31 2.04 -2.93
N ARG A 601 -10.45 2.27 -3.58
CA ARG A 601 -11.77 1.87 -3.11
C ARG A 601 -11.84 0.37 -2.83
N GLY A 602 -12.29 -0.01 -1.63
CA GLY A 602 -12.35 -1.41 -1.20
C GLY A 602 -10.98 -2.01 -0.84
N GLY A 603 -9.99 -1.17 -0.49
CA GLY A 603 -8.66 -1.59 -0.05
C GLY A 603 -8.70 -2.40 1.25
N VAL A 604 -7.83 -3.41 1.36
CA VAL A 604 -7.61 -4.11 2.64
C VAL A 604 -6.99 -3.13 3.63
N ARG A 605 -7.40 -3.22 4.90
CA ARG A 605 -6.84 -2.37 5.95
C ARG A 605 -5.34 -2.62 6.09
N ARG A 606 -4.53 -1.56 6.09
CA ARG A 606 -3.06 -1.65 6.19
C ARG A 606 -2.61 -2.38 7.46
N TRP A 607 -3.31 -2.19 8.59
CA TRP A 607 -3.01 -2.89 9.85
C TRP A 607 -3.27 -4.40 9.85
N LEU A 608 -3.94 -4.93 8.83
CA LEU A 608 -4.19 -6.37 8.68
C LEU A 608 -3.12 -7.08 7.84
N VAL A 609 -2.18 -6.35 7.23
CA VAL A 609 -1.18 -6.97 6.34
C VAL A 609 0.10 -7.35 7.09
N ILE A 610 0.55 -8.58 6.86
CA ILE A 610 1.87 -9.10 7.20
C ILE A 610 2.54 -9.46 5.87
N VAL A 611 3.84 -9.17 5.71
CA VAL A 611 4.55 -9.41 4.46
C VAL A 611 5.53 -10.57 4.62
N ASP A 612 5.69 -11.40 3.59
CA ASP A 612 6.68 -12.49 3.58
C ASP A 612 7.57 -12.37 2.33
N PRO A 613 8.90 -12.25 2.46
CA PRO A 613 9.79 -12.14 1.31
C PRO A 613 9.90 -13.44 0.50
N GLY A 614 9.30 -14.54 0.95
CA GLY A 614 9.16 -15.80 0.22
C GLY A 614 10.46 -16.58 0.13
N ILE A 615 11.08 -16.91 1.26
CA ILE A 615 12.30 -17.73 1.28
C ILE A 615 12.03 -19.13 0.68
N GLY A 616 12.88 -19.51 -0.27
CA GLY A 616 12.79 -20.73 -1.05
C GLY A 616 11.78 -20.68 -2.20
N PHE A 617 11.21 -19.51 -2.51
CA PHE A 617 10.30 -19.30 -3.64
C PHE A 617 10.90 -18.30 -4.62
N SER A 618 11.01 -18.70 -5.90
CA SER A 618 11.45 -17.84 -6.99
C SER A 618 12.81 -17.18 -6.74
N LYS A 619 13.74 -17.87 -6.06
CA LYS A 619 15.08 -17.40 -5.68
C LYS A 619 16.14 -18.50 -5.83
N THR A 620 17.35 -18.13 -6.25
CA THR A 620 18.53 -18.99 -6.20
C THR A 620 18.97 -19.26 -4.75
N VAL A 621 19.92 -20.18 -4.54
CA VAL A 621 20.50 -20.42 -3.20
C VAL A 621 21.11 -19.12 -2.66
N GLU A 622 21.87 -18.43 -3.50
CA GLU A 622 22.57 -17.19 -3.19
C GLU A 622 21.57 -16.06 -2.93
N GLY A 623 20.49 -15.97 -3.71
CA GLY A 623 19.40 -15.01 -3.49
C GLY A 623 18.64 -15.26 -2.19
N ASN A 624 18.43 -16.52 -1.79
CA ASN A 624 17.84 -16.83 -0.48
C ASN A 624 18.74 -16.38 0.67
N LEU A 625 20.06 -16.56 0.54
CA LEU A 625 21.03 -16.08 1.53
C LEU A 625 21.09 -14.55 1.57
N GLU A 626 21.02 -13.88 0.41
CA GLU A 626 20.97 -12.42 0.31
C GLU A 626 19.75 -11.85 1.05
N VAL A 627 18.56 -12.38 0.77
CA VAL A 627 17.32 -11.97 1.44
C VAL A 627 17.38 -12.26 2.93
N LEU A 628 17.86 -13.44 3.36
CA LEU A 628 17.99 -13.78 4.78
C LEU A 628 18.98 -12.89 5.53
N ARG A 629 20.08 -12.48 4.89
CA ARG A 629 21.09 -11.61 5.50
C ARG A 629 20.60 -10.19 5.72
N SER A 630 19.64 -9.75 4.92
CA SER A 630 19.23 -8.34 4.81
C SER A 630 17.73 -8.13 4.91
N ALA A 631 16.97 -9.08 5.48
CA ALA A 631 15.51 -9.05 5.47
C ALA A 631 14.93 -7.77 6.12
N ALA A 632 15.60 -7.20 7.13
CA ALA A 632 15.19 -5.94 7.75
C ALA A 632 15.03 -4.79 6.73
N ARG A 633 15.85 -4.78 5.66
CA ARG A 633 15.82 -3.74 4.61
C ARG A 633 14.55 -3.82 3.74
N ILE A 634 13.91 -4.99 3.64
CA ILE A 634 12.70 -5.18 2.82
C ILE A 634 11.54 -4.33 3.33
N THR A 635 11.47 -4.09 4.64
CA THR A 635 10.48 -3.21 5.28
C THR A 635 11.12 -1.97 5.90
N GLY A 636 12.34 -1.61 5.47
CA GLY A 636 13.01 -0.37 5.86
C GLY A 636 12.35 0.85 5.23
N ASP A 637 12.76 2.06 5.63
CA ASP A 637 12.12 3.31 5.19
C ASP A 637 12.31 3.57 3.68
N THR A 638 13.45 3.17 3.12
CA THR A 638 13.78 3.32 1.70
C THR A 638 13.90 1.97 1.01
N VAL A 639 13.58 1.93 -0.29
CA VAL A 639 13.75 0.70 -1.09
C VAL A 639 15.24 0.33 -1.07
N PRO A 640 15.59 -0.96 -0.84
CA PRO A 640 16.98 -1.37 -0.85
C PRO A 640 17.61 -1.08 -2.21
N SER A 641 18.55 -0.13 -2.29
CA SER A 641 19.42 0.02 -3.45
C SER A 641 20.74 -0.73 -3.24
N VAL A 642 21.37 -1.10 -4.36
CA VAL A 642 22.77 -1.55 -4.38
C VAL A 642 23.68 -0.44 -3.83
N GLU A 643 24.65 -0.80 -3.00
CA GLU A 643 25.65 0.14 -2.48
C GLU A 643 26.28 0.95 -3.62
N GLY A 644 26.20 2.29 -3.53
CA GLY A 644 26.79 3.21 -4.52
C GLY A 644 25.79 3.98 -5.39
N ALA A 645 24.50 3.67 -5.34
CA ALA A 645 23.49 4.58 -5.91
C ALA A 645 23.41 5.85 -5.05
N THR A 646 23.71 7.01 -5.66
CA THR A 646 23.59 8.32 -5.01
C THR A 646 22.21 8.44 -4.37
N GLN A 647 22.18 8.55 -3.03
CA GLN A 647 20.95 8.85 -2.29
C GLN A 647 20.45 10.20 -2.78
N SER A 648 19.42 10.18 -3.63
CA SER A 648 18.60 11.37 -3.82
C SER A 648 18.04 11.75 -2.45
N PRO A 649 18.04 13.04 -2.06
CA PRO A 649 17.31 13.50 -0.88
C PRO A 649 15.80 13.22 -0.97
N PHE A 650 15.32 12.76 -2.13
CA PHE A 650 13.96 12.27 -2.39
C PHE A 650 13.92 10.77 -2.73
N ALA A 651 14.76 9.95 -2.08
CA ALA A 651 14.70 8.50 -2.27
C ALA A 651 13.25 8.01 -2.06
N HIS A 652 12.68 7.35 -3.07
CA HIS A 652 11.30 6.86 -3.01
C HIS A 652 11.10 6.02 -1.74
N LEU A 653 10.11 6.41 -0.94
CA LEU A 653 9.74 5.67 0.27
C LEU A 653 9.39 4.24 -0.12
N ASN A 654 9.87 3.28 0.66
CA ASN A 654 9.54 1.88 0.46
C ASN A 654 8.04 1.65 0.70
N PRO A 655 7.27 1.12 -0.27
CA PRO A 655 5.86 0.79 -0.05
C PRO A 655 5.66 -0.20 1.10
N LEU A 656 6.67 -1.03 1.40
CA LEU A 656 6.66 -2.02 2.46
C LEU A 656 7.15 -1.50 3.82
N ARG A 657 7.42 -0.18 3.95
CA ARG A 657 8.01 0.37 5.18
C ARG A 657 7.17 0.06 6.41
N GLY A 658 7.83 -0.55 7.39
CA GLY A 658 7.28 -0.87 8.69
C GLY A 658 6.14 -1.90 8.73
N TYR A 659 5.86 -2.65 7.66
CA TYR A 659 5.01 -3.83 7.78
C TYR A 659 5.71 -4.91 8.63
N PRO A 660 4.98 -5.67 9.46
CA PRO A 660 5.55 -6.83 10.13
C PRO A 660 5.92 -7.92 9.12
N GLN A 661 7.08 -8.55 9.32
CA GLN A 661 7.57 -9.61 8.42
C GLN A 661 7.33 -11.00 8.99
N LEU A 662 6.81 -11.90 8.15
CA LEU A 662 6.86 -13.35 8.37
C LEU A 662 8.03 -13.94 7.57
N ILE A 663 8.81 -14.84 8.17
CA ILE A 663 9.87 -15.56 7.45
C ILE A 663 9.75 -17.07 7.67
N GLY A 664 9.65 -17.82 6.57
CA GLY A 664 9.60 -19.29 6.57
C GLY A 664 10.82 -19.96 5.95
N THR A 665 11.79 -20.38 6.77
CA THR A 665 13.02 -21.09 6.31
C THR A 665 12.96 -22.60 6.48
N SER A 666 11.96 -23.10 7.19
CA SER A 666 11.93 -24.47 7.70
C SER A 666 11.97 -25.54 6.60
N ARG A 667 12.97 -26.43 6.69
CA ARG A 667 13.17 -27.61 5.82
C ARG A 667 13.36 -27.32 4.32
N LYS A 668 13.60 -26.07 3.93
CA LYS A 668 13.72 -25.64 2.52
C LYS A 668 14.89 -26.31 1.80
N SER A 669 14.75 -26.49 0.48
CA SER A 669 15.73 -27.21 -0.36
C SER A 669 17.10 -26.54 -0.43
N PHE A 670 17.16 -25.21 -0.47
CA PHE A 670 18.43 -24.47 -0.54
C PHE A 670 19.37 -24.78 0.64
N LEU A 671 18.82 -25.07 1.83
CA LEU A 671 19.60 -25.53 2.99
C LEU A 671 20.26 -26.88 2.73
N GLY A 672 19.52 -27.81 2.12
CA GLY A 672 20.06 -29.11 1.70
C GLY A 672 21.13 -28.96 0.62
N THR A 673 20.92 -28.05 -0.34
CA THR A 673 21.92 -27.73 -1.37
C THR A 673 23.21 -27.18 -0.76
N LEU A 674 23.12 -26.30 0.24
CA LEU A 674 24.29 -25.78 0.95
C LEU A 674 25.03 -26.88 1.72
N LEU A 675 24.30 -27.73 2.45
CA LEU A 675 24.90 -28.83 3.20
C LEU A 675 25.57 -29.88 2.30
N ALA A 676 25.13 -30.04 1.06
CA ALA A 676 25.71 -30.97 0.10
C ALA A 676 27.00 -30.45 -0.57
N ARG A 677 27.30 -29.14 -0.48
CA ARG A 677 28.52 -28.55 -1.06
C ARG A 677 29.74 -28.91 -0.20
N PRO A 678 30.80 -29.51 -0.77
CA PRO A 678 32.07 -29.69 -0.06
C PRO A 678 32.84 -28.37 0.02
N ASP A 679 33.72 -28.25 1.02
CA ASP A 679 34.67 -27.14 1.12
C ASP A 679 35.81 -27.31 0.09
N GLU A 680 36.37 -26.20 -0.39
CA GLU A 680 37.45 -26.20 -1.38
C GLU A 680 38.71 -26.93 -0.87
N ASP A 681 38.98 -26.85 0.44
CA ASP A 681 40.09 -27.51 1.11
C ASP A 681 39.81 -28.97 1.53
N GLY A 682 38.58 -29.45 1.29
CA GLY A 682 38.12 -30.79 1.61
C GLY A 682 37.87 -31.06 3.09
N SER A 683 37.89 -30.03 3.96
CA SER A 683 37.63 -30.17 5.40
C SER A 683 36.20 -30.62 5.70
N TYR A 684 35.22 -30.09 4.97
CA TYR A 684 33.85 -30.61 4.91
C TYR A 684 33.57 -31.28 3.56
N LYS A 685 33.05 -32.52 3.58
CA LYS A 685 32.81 -33.32 2.35
C LYS A 685 31.44 -33.10 1.72
N GLY A 686 30.55 -32.32 2.33
CA GLY A 686 29.15 -32.26 1.94
C GLY A 686 28.34 -33.47 2.44
N ARG A 687 27.04 -33.25 2.65
CA ARG A 687 26.06 -34.26 3.08
C ARG A 687 24.71 -33.99 2.43
N GLU A 688 24.22 -34.94 1.64
CA GLU A 688 22.83 -34.93 1.16
C GLU A 688 21.86 -35.12 2.32
N THR A 689 20.74 -34.40 2.30
CA THR A 689 19.76 -34.42 3.40
C THR A 689 18.33 -34.47 2.89
N GLN A 690 17.51 -35.27 3.55
CA GLN A 690 16.06 -35.21 3.45
C GLN A 690 15.51 -33.99 4.20
N PRO A 691 14.30 -33.49 3.87
CA PRO A 691 13.71 -32.33 4.53
C PRO A 691 13.66 -32.44 6.08
N THR A 692 13.43 -33.62 6.62
CA THR A 692 13.38 -33.89 8.07
C THR A 692 14.74 -33.80 8.76
N GLU A 693 15.85 -33.98 8.02
CA GLU A 693 17.22 -33.95 8.54
C GLU A 693 17.84 -32.55 8.59
N ARG A 694 17.09 -31.52 8.13
CA ARG A 694 17.54 -30.12 8.02
C ARG A 694 17.27 -29.28 9.27
N GLY A 695 17.07 -29.92 10.43
CA GLY A 695 16.74 -29.24 11.70
C GLY A 695 17.78 -28.18 12.10
N TRP A 696 19.06 -28.57 12.19
CA TRP A 696 20.15 -27.65 12.55
C TRP A 696 20.38 -26.53 11.53
N ALA A 697 20.29 -26.84 10.23
CA ALA A 697 20.36 -25.82 9.19
C ALA A 697 19.19 -24.84 9.27
N THR A 698 18.00 -25.34 9.63
CA THR A 698 16.83 -24.49 9.89
C THR A 698 17.07 -23.60 11.11
N ALA A 699 17.63 -24.13 12.21
CA ALA A 699 17.93 -23.35 13.41
C ALA A 699 18.87 -22.17 13.11
N ALA A 700 19.91 -22.39 12.30
CA ALA A 700 20.82 -21.32 11.86
C ALA A 700 20.08 -20.24 11.05
N ALA A 701 19.25 -20.64 10.08
CA ALA A 701 18.48 -19.71 9.27
C ALA A 701 17.41 -18.95 10.07
N VAL A 702 16.76 -19.60 11.03
CA VAL A 702 15.80 -18.97 11.95
C VAL A 702 16.48 -17.94 12.84
N THR A 703 17.66 -18.24 13.37
CA THR A 703 18.44 -17.29 14.18
C THR A 703 18.75 -16.01 13.39
N CYS A 704 19.17 -16.16 12.12
CA CYS A 704 19.37 -15.04 11.21
C CYS A 704 18.07 -14.26 10.96
N ALA A 705 16.95 -14.93 10.72
CA ALA A 705 15.67 -14.29 10.50
C ALA A 705 15.20 -13.47 11.72
N VAL A 706 15.39 -13.98 12.95
CA VAL A 706 15.09 -13.26 14.19
C VAL A 706 15.95 -12.01 14.33
N GLN A 707 17.25 -12.12 14.07
CA GLN A 707 18.19 -10.99 14.05
C GLN A 707 17.76 -9.92 13.05
N GLN A 708 17.27 -10.33 11.87
CA GLN A 708 16.77 -9.41 10.85
C GLN A 708 15.35 -8.87 11.12
N GLY A 709 14.82 -9.04 12.34
CA GLY A 709 13.56 -8.41 12.75
C GLY A 709 12.30 -9.16 12.33
N ALA A 710 12.37 -10.45 11.99
CA ALA A 710 11.17 -11.24 11.66
C ALA A 710 10.15 -11.22 12.80
N ALA A 711 8.95 -10.71 12.53
CA ALA A 711 7.87 -10.64 13.51
C ALA A 711 7.23 -12.01 13.76
N VAL A 712 7.23 -12.87 12.74
CA VAL A 712 6.69 -14.24 12.77
C VAL A 712 7.68 -15.18 12.08
N ILE A 713 7.96 -16.35 12.68
CA ILE A 713 8.72 -17.42 12.04
C ILE A 713 7.79 -18.61 11.79
N ARG A 714 7.74 -19.07 10.54
CA ARG A 714 6.98 -20.26 10.13
C ARG A 714 7.84 -21.53 10.18
N ILE A 715 7.45 -22.49 11.00
CA ILE A 715 8.24 -23.70 11.34
C ILE A 715 7.41 -24.99 11.42
N HIS A 716 8.05 -26.12 11.14
CA HIS A 716 7.46 -27.45 11.32
C HIS A 716 7.67 -28.01 12.75
N ASN A 717 8.90 -27.92 13.28
CA ASN A 717 9.26 -28.46 14.61
C ASN A 717 9.19 -27.36 15.67
N VAL A 718 8.00 -27.14 16.25
CA VAL A 718 7.78 -26.01 17.18
C VAL A 718 8.58 -26.13 18.47
N ALA A 719 8.69 -27.32 19.06
CA ALA A 719 9.41 -27.52 20.32
C ALA A 719 10.89 -27.12 20.20
N GLU A 720 11.62 -27.73 19.26
CA GLU A 720 13.05 -27.49 19.08
C GLU A 720 13.36 -26.08 18.58
N LEU A 721 12.65 -25.60 17.56
CA LEU A 721 12.92 -24.28 16.98
C LEU A 721 12.32 -23.14 17.83
N GLY A 722 11.36 -23.44 18.70
CA GLY A 722 10.87 -22.49 19.70
C GLY A 722 11.95 -22.10 20.69
N ASP A 723 12.79 -23.04 21.13
CA ASP A 723 13.95 -22.75 21.98
C ASP A 723 14.99 -21.90 21.24
N VAL A 724 15.24 -22.21 19.96
CA VAL A 724 16.12 -21.39 19.10
C VAL A 724 15.61 -19.95 19.02
N VAL A 725 14.32 -19.75 18.79
CA VAL A 725 13.72 -18.41 18.73
C VAL A 725 13.81 -17.69 20.07
N ARG A 726 13.56 -18.37 21.20
CA ARG A 726 13.69 -17.77 22.55
C ARG A 726 15.11 -17.28 22.83
N ILE A 727 16.11 -18.08 22.47
CA ILE A 727 17.52 -17.70 22.63
C ILE A 727 17.87 -16.56 21.67
N ALA A 728 17.46 -16.64 20.40
CA ALA A 728 17.72 -15.60 19.42
C ALA A 728 17.06 -14.26 19.79
N ASP A 729 15.81 -14.28 20.28
CA ASP A 729 15.14 -13.09 20.81
C ASP A 729 15.95 -12.51 21.98
N SER A 730 16.38 -13.34 22.94
CA SER A 730 17.17 -12.88 24.10
C SER A 730 18.53 -12.27 23.73
N ILE A 731 19.07 -12.57 22.54
CA ILE A 731 20.32 -12.02 22.04
C ILE A 731 20.10 -10.66 21.36
N TRP A 732 18.98 -10.49 20.63
CA TRP A 732 18.81 -9.37 19.69
C TRP A 732 17.67 -8.39 20.03
N ARG A 733 16.77 -8.74 20.96
CA ARG A 733 15.57 -7.97 21.31
C ARG A 733 15.48 -7.73 22.81
#